data_AF-A0A060Q3M0-F1
#
_entry.id   AF-A0A060Q3M0-F1
#
_cell.length_a   1.000
_cell.length_b   1.000
_cell.length_c   1.000
_cell.angle_alpha   90.00
_cell.angle_beta   90.00
_cell.angle_gamma   90.00
#
_symmetry.space_group_name_H-M   'P 1'
#
loop_
_entity.id
_entity.type
_entity.pdbx_description
1 polymer ?
#
loop_
_entity_poly.entity_id
_entity_poly.type
_entity_poly.pdbx_seq_one_letter_code
_entity_poly.pdbx_strand_id
1 'polypeptide(L)'
;MSTRQPPVTQTERILAEIWCDVVELDEVDVLDNFFEVGGYSMLMQLVREQIAQRIGIRPTLTELFTHTTIRSCAAFLDGSIKEQSPVIASEKGGSSDAVFQVADRRETDIAVVGLACRFPDAVDIDQFWGNLISGVDSVSRFAPKSIAGPGGSKREYVPAGGLLQNPEWFDAGYFGYTPREALLIDPQHRVLLECAVEAIEGAGYDPDRFPGLIGIYAGCSLSTYTETLRAKQLEDGSITTWDILTGSTSDYLASRIAYKLGLRGPATNVQAACATSLYAVHYAARALLAGECDLALAGGSSVRLPAALDNYRIGGITSPTGACRPFDAAADGVIGGQGCGITVLKRLSEAIADGDHIHAVLRGSAVNNDGRDRAGFTAPGVRGQFEVVRAAQHAAGVTPSSITYVEAHGTGTRVGDPIEVAGLNQAFADGNSREQPCLLGSVKGNIGHTDAAAGIAGFIKTVLAVEHGIIPPSLHYSEPNPDIDFTAGPFAVVTEPTPWAPTGLLRRAGVTARGLGGGNAHVVLEQPPSPLPRAVTAQPQVLVLSAHTPAALNELTARLAGWFADQPELELADVAWTLQVGRRLHGHRRYAVVRDRQDALRVLNGAAPERLVTGDHARDARAVALLVRETADTEVLRHWRALGLEPDLILHPDCSDDEIGAALDTPGRLFLAIDDTGLSARLREHPLWTPEHIVVTVTDPLAALGELWLAGLPIDWAAAHTEQVRRVALPAYPFQRQPYLLTAETAAPTRPSTPDAGLDTEQTVTMLFTEFLGLPDVDPADSFFDLGGDSLVATDLVIKLGELLPVELEVREMYLAPSVRELTALIEEHLRDSASAS
;
A
#
# COMPACT_ATOMS: atom_id res chain seq x y z
N MET A 1 -8.02 10.91 41.09
CA MET A 1 -7.95 12.24 41.74
C MET A 1 -6.48 12.60 41.85
N SER A 2 -5.97 13.46 40.97
CA SER A 2 -4.57 13.90 40.98
C SER A 2 -4.34 14.87 42.15
N THR A 3 -3.36 14.59 43.01
CA THR A 3 -2.92 15.50 44.08
C THR A 3 -2.18 16.68 43.45
N ARG A 4 -2.80 17.87 43.50
CA ARG A 4 -2.20 19.14 43.05
C ARG A 4 -0.85 19.40 43.72
N GLN A 5 0.09 19.98 42.98
CA GLN A 5 1.42 20.35 43.45
C GLN A 5 1.66 21.86 43.27
N PRO A 6 1.84 22.63 44.37
CA PRO A 6 2.08 24.07 44.28
C PRO A 6 3.52 24.41 43.83
N PRO A 7 3.75 25.60 43.26
CA PRO A 7 5.08 26.10 42.90
C PRO A 7 5.95 26.32 44.13
N VAL A 8 7.11 25.66 44.14
CA VAL A 8 8.03 25.59 45.27
C VAL A 8 9.21 26.55 45.05
N THR A 9 9.76 26.61 43.84
CA THR A 9 10.88 27.50 43.50
C THR A 9 10.43 28.91 43.12
N GLN A 10 11.34 29.89 43.16
CA GLN A 10 11.04 31.25 42.72
C GLN A 10 10.70 31.28 41.22
N THR A 11 11.43 30.51 40.42
CA THR A 11 11.23 30.38 38.97
C THR A 11 9.91 29.70 38.64
N GLU A 12 9.51 28.65 39.39
CA GLU A 12 8.19 28.03 39.27
C GLU A 12 7.06 29.06 39.55
N ARG A 13 7.22 29.93 40.55
CA ARG A 13 6.22 30.97 40.85
C ARG A 13 6.11 32.03 39.75
N ILE A 14 7.25 32.53 39.25
CA ILE A 14 7.27 33.51 38.16
C ILE A 14 6.64 32.91 36.89
N LEU A 15 6.95 31.65 36.58
CA LEU A 15 6.36 30.96 35.43
C LEU A 15 4.86 30.73 35.60
N ALA A 16 4.40 30.33 36.79
CA ALA A 16 2.98 30.20 37.08
C ALA A 16 2.23 31.53 36.88
N GLU A 17 2.78 32.65 37.36
CA GLU A 17 2.23 33.99 37.12
C GLU A 17 2.18 34.34 35.63
N ILE A 18 3.28 34.13 34.90
CA ILE A 18 3.32 34.37 33.45
C ILE A 18 2.25 33.55 32.72
N TRP A 19 2.02 32.30 33.13
CA TRP A 19 1.04 31.43 32.49
C TRP A 19 -0.39 31.82 32.83
N CYS A 20 -0.69 32.15 34.09
CA CYS A 20 -1.97 32.73 34.50
C CYS A 20 -2.29 34.00 33.70
N ASP A 21 -1.31 34.90 33.54
CA ASP A 21 -1.45 36.15 32.79
C ASP A 21 -1.70 35.90 31.29
N VAL A 22 -0.98 34.95 30.69
CA VAL A 22 -1.00 34.74 29.23
C VAL A 22 -2.15 33.84 28.78
N VAL A 23 -2.55 32.86 29.60
CA VAL A 23 -3.63 31.90 29.29
C VAL A 23 -4.97 32.35 29.90
N GLU A 24 -4.98 33.44 30.68
CA GLU A 24 -6.16 33.98 31.37
C GLU A 24 -6.78 32.96 32.35
N LEU A 25 -5.94 32.36 33.18
CA LEU A 25 -6.34 31.38 34.21
C LEU A 25 -6.08 31.92 35.62
N ASP A 26 -7.00 31.63 36.55
CA ASP A 26 -6.84 32.02 37.95
C ASP A 26 -5.67 31.28 38.63
N GLU A 27 -5.46 30.01 38.28
CA GLU A 27 -4.40 29.15 38.84
C GLU A 27 -3.98 28.06 37.83
N VAL A 28 -2.72 27.63 37.92
CA VAL A 28 -2.12 26.52 37.15
C VAL A 28 -1.29 25.61 38.06
N ASP A 29 -1.36 24.30 37.88
CA ASP A 29 -0.51 23.33 38.59
C ASP A 29 0.88 23.30 37.96
N VAL A 30 1.92 23.03 38.76
CA VAL A 30 3.30 22.99 38.22
C VAL A 30 3.56 21.85 37.25
N LEU A 31 2.73 20.81 37.29
CA LEU A 31 2.76 19.69 36.36
C LEU A 31 1.77 19.85 35.20
N ASP A 32 0.94 20.90 35.19
CA ASP A 32 0.05 21.17 34.08
C ASP A 32 0.87 21.48 32.82
N ASN A 33 0.46 20.89 31.71
CA ASN A 33 1.03 21.19 30.41
C ASN A 33 0.43 22.50 29.89
N PHE A 34 1.28 23.43 29.45
CA PHE A 34 0.89 24.76 28.96
C PHE A 34 -0.26 24.72 27.95
N PHE A 35 -0.25 23.76 27.03
CA PHE A 35 -1.22 23.71 25.95
C PHE A 35 -2.49 22.94 26.35
N GLU A 36 -2.40 22.04 27.34
CA GLU A 36 -3.58 21.37 27.90
C GLU A 36 -4.45 22.34 28.70
N VAL A 37 -3.83 23.38 29.29
CA VAL A 37 -4.55 24.45 29.98
C VAL A 37 -5.04 25.56 29.05
N GLY A 38 -4.92 25.41 27.72
CA GLY A 38 -5.44 26.37 26.73
C GLY A 38 -4.38 27.21 26.01
N GLY A 39 -3.10 26.97 26.29
CA GLY A 39 -1.99 27.59 25.57
C GLY A 39 -1.87 27.14 24.10
N TYR A 40 -1.36 28.01 23.24
CA TYR A 40 -1.03 27.71 21.83
C TYR A 40 0.22 28.46 21.38
N SER A 41 0.76 28.16 20.18
CA SER A 41 2.09 28.62 19.76
C SER A 41 2.30 30.15 19.81
N MET A 42 1.25 30.93 19.53
CA MET A 42 1.32 32.40 19.64
C MET A 42 1.43 32.84 21.09
N LEU A 43 0.68 32.22 22.01
CA LEU A 43 0.81 32.47 23.45
C LEU A 43 2.19 32.04 23.97
N MET A 44 2.76 30.95 23.44
CA MET A 44 4.11 30.54 23.83
C MET A 44 5.18 31.57 23.42
N GLN A 45 4.98 32.33 22.33
CA GLN A 45 5.86 33.46 22.02
C GLN A 45 5.74 34.61 23.03
N LEU A 46 4.53 34.86 23.55
CA LEU A 46 4.31 35.84 24.62
C LEU A 46 4.95 35.38 25.93
N VAL A 47 4.81 34.09 26.28
CA VAL A 47 5.51 33.46 27.42
C VAL A 47 7.01 33.64 27.27
N ARG A 48 7.59 33.35 26.09
CA ARG A 48 9.03 33.55 25.82
C ARG A 48 9.48 34.98 26.09
N GLU A 49 8.73 35.97 25.63
CA GLU A 49 9.07 37.37 25.82
C GLU A 49 8.92 37.80 27.30
N GLN A 50 7.90 37.32 27.99
CA GLN A 50 7.72 37.53 29.44
C GLN A 50 8.84 36.87 30.27
N ILE A 51 9.29 35.66 29.90
CA ILE A 51 10.45 34.99 30.52
C ILE A 51 11.71 35.83 30.32
N ALA A 52 11.96 36.31 29.09
CA ALA A 52 13.10 37.17 28.81
C ALA A 52 13.08 38.46 29.64
N GLN A 53 11.91 39.04 29.87
CA GLN A 53 11.73 40.26 30.66
C GLN A 53 11.85 40.04 32.18
N ARG A 54 11.23 38.98 32.72
CA ARG A 54 11.15 38.74 34.17
C ARG A 54 12.31 37.92 34.74
N ILE A 55 12.86 37.00 33.93
CA ILE A 55 13.91 36.05 34.35
C ILE A 55 15.27 36.42 33.73
N GLY A 56 15.29 37.17 32.63
CA GLY A 56 16.53 37.62 31.98
C GLY A 56 17.20 36.57 31.09
N ILE A 57 16.58 35.39 30.94
CA ILE A 57 17.00 34.32 30.02
C ILE A 57 16.03 34.33 28.85
N ARG A 58 16.54 34.27 27.60
CA ARG A 58 15.69 34.20 26.41
C ARG A 58 15.76 32.79 25.82
N PRO A 59 14.86 31.86 26.25
CA PRO A 59 14.85 30.51 25.71
C PRO A 59 14.40 30.52 24.24
N THR A 60 14.89 29.55 23.46
CA THR A 60 14.39 29.29 22.11
C THR A 60 12.96 28.74 22.18
N LEU A 61 12.22 28.81 21.06
CA LEU A 61 10.90 28.18 21.02
C LEU A 61 11.01 26.66 21.19
N THR A 62 12.01 26.04 20.58
CA THR A 62 12.26 24.60 20.71
C THR A 62 12.45 24.18 22.17
N GLU A 63 13.17 24.96 22.97
CA GLU A 63 13.36 24.71 24.41
C GLU A 63 12.03 24.77 25.17
N LEU A 64 11.20 25.79 24.91
CA LEU A 64 9.88 25.90 25.56
C LEU A 64 8.91 24.79 25.13
N PHE A 65 8.99 24.34 23.87
CA PHE A 65 8.22 23.19 23.38
C PHE A 65 8.75 21.84 23.90
N THR A 66 9.98 21.80 24.40
CA THR A 66 10.57 20.64 25.09
C THR A 66 10.18 20.62 26.57
N HIS A 67 10.08 21.80 27.19
CA HIS A 67 9.79 21.96 28.62
C HIS A 67 8.39 22.57 28.83
N THR A 68 7.37 21.74 28.60
CA THR A 68 5.97 22.19 28.49
C THR A 68 5.21 22.26 29.81
N THR A 69 5.85 22.03 30.95
CA THR A 69 5.27 22.20 32.29
C THR A 69 6.04 23.28 33.05
N ILE A 70 5.41 23.97 33.99
CA ILE A 70 6.07 24.98 34.82
C ILE A 70 7.29 24.38 35.52
N ARG A 71 7.20 23.14 36.03
CA ARG A 71 8.31 22.48 36.70
C ARG A 71 9.47 22.16 35.76
N SER A 72 9.20 21.58 34.60
CA SER A 72 10.27 21.24 33.64
C SER A 72 10.92 22.50 33.07
N CYS A 73 10.14 23.55 32.83
CA CYS A 73 10.62 24.84 32.36
C CYS A 73 11.45 25.57 33.45
N ALA A 74 10.98 25.56 34.70
CA ALA A 74 11.73 26.13 35.82
C ALA A 74 13.08 25.41 36.01
N ALA A 75 13.07 24.07 35.99
CA ALA A 75 14.29 23.28 36.11
C ALA A 75 15.30 23.57 34.99
N PHE A 76 14.81 23.79 33.76
CA PHE A 76 15.62 24.20 32.61
C PHE A 76 16.22 25.60 32.82
N LEU A 77 15.39 26.60 33.14
CA LEU A 77 15.82 27.98 33.34
C LEU A 77 16.76 28.16 34.53
N ASP A 78 16.58 27.36 35.59
CA ASP A 78 17.42 27.36 36.79
C ASP A 78 18.76 26.66 36.58
N GLY A 79 19.03 26.12 35.38
CA GLY A 79 20.21 25.30 35.10
C GLY A 79 20.30 24.03 35.96
N SER A 80 19.18 23.63 36.55
CA SER A 80 19.06 22.44 37.41
C SER A 80 18.97 21.16 36.57
N ILE A 81 18.59 21.30 35.31
CA ILE A 81 18.86 20.31 34.26
C ILE A 81 20.32 20.52 33.83
N LYS A 82 21.26 19.89 34.57
CA LYS A 82 22.49 19.44 33.90
C LYS A 82 22.04 18.54 32.76
N GLU A 83 22.71 18.57 31.60
CA GLU A 83 22.64 17.48 30.62
C GLU A 83 22.85 16.16 31.37
N GLN A 84 21.76 15.54 31.81
CA GLN A 84 21.77 14.19 32.29
C GLN A 84 21.78 13.38 31.01
N SER A 85 22.98 12.94 30.59
CA SER A 85 23.07 11.59 30.03
C SER A 85 22.21 10.72 30.92
N PRO A 86 21.11 10.14 30.42
CA PRO A 86 20.20 9.40 31.28
C PRO A 86 21.04 8.31 31.93
N VAL A 87 21.05 8.32 33.26
CA VAL A 87 21.58 7.24 34.06
C VAL A 87 20.86 6.00 33.56
N ILE A 88 21.61 5.19 32.80
CA ILE A 88 21.29 3.81 32.52
C ILE A 88 20.86 3.23 33.86
N ALA A 89 19.65 2.69 33.93
CA ALA A 89 19.28 1.80 35.02
C ALA A 89 20.30 0.66 34.98
N SER A 90 21.36 0.78 35.78
CA SER A 90 22.37 -0.24 35.94
C SER A 90 21.66 -1.47 36.49
N GLU A 91 21.54 -2.46 35.62
CA GLU A 91 21.87 -3.85 35.90
C GLU A 91 21.53 -4.33 37.32
N LYS A 92 20.53 -5.23 37.38
CA LYS A 92 20.68 -6.40 38.23
C LYS A 92 22.00 -7.06 37.85
N GLY A 93 23.02 -6.81 38.67
CA GLY A 93 24.34 -7.39 38.54
C GLY A 93 24.27 -8.91 38.41
N GLY A 94 24.70 -9.39 37.25
CA GLY A 94 25.06 -10.76 36.96
C GLY A 94 26.28 -10.71 36.08
N SER A 95 27.45 -10.64 36.70
CA SER A 95 28.74 -10.87 36.06
C SER A 95 28.69 -12.18 35.28
N SER A 96 28.73 -12.07 33.95
CA SER A 96 29.49 -12.96 33.10
C SER A 96 29.73 -12.27 31.77
N ASP A 97 31.00 -11.96 31.48
CA ASP A 97 31.57 -11.93 30.14
C ASP A 97 31.35 -13.30 29.47
N ALA A 98 30.10 -13.63 29.18
CA ALA A 98 29.70 -14.79 28.43
C ALA A 98 29.33 -14.30 27.03
N VAL A 99 30.35 -14.31 26.16
CA VAL A 99 30.26 -14.62 24.73
C VAL A 99 28.81 -14.63 24.22
N PHE A 100 28.28 -13.46 23.87
CA PHE A 100 27.16 -13.42 22.93
C PHE A 100 27.73 -13.95 21.63
N GLN A 101 27.49 -15.23 21.37
CA GLN A 101 27.74 -15.80 20.06
C GLN A 101 27.07 -14.90 19.03
N VAL A 102 27.89 -14.41 18.10
CA VAL A 102 27.46 -13.76 16.88
C VAL A 102 26.66 -14.82 16.13
N ALA A 103 25.34 -14.88 16.37
CA ALA A 103 24.43 -15.47 15.41
C ALA A 103 24.69 -14.76 14.08
N ASP A 104 24.69 -15.50 12.97
CA ASP A 104 25.01 -14.96 11.66
C ASP A 104 24.07 -13.77 11.38
N ARG A 105 24.59 -12.54 11.39
CA ARG A 105 23.76 -11.32 11.32
C ARG A 105 22.91 -11.25 10.04
N ARG A 106 23.26 -12.05 9.02
CA ARG A 106 22.47 -12.25 7.80
C ARG A 106 21.09 -12.84 8.09
N GLU A 107 20.91 -13.56 9.20
CA GLU A 107 19.61 -14.14 9.60
C GLU A 107 18.62 -13.08 10.11
N THR A 108 19.09 -11.89 10.49
CA THR A 108 18.25 -10.79 11.00
C THR A 108 18.02 -9.65 10.00
N ASP A 109 18.66 -9.71 8.83
CA ASP A 109 18.55 -8.68 7.79
C ASP A 109 17.39 -9.00 6.83
N ILE A 110 16.71 -7.96 6.33
CA ILE A 110 15.59 -8.07 5.40
C ILE A 110 15.98 -7.50 4.04
N ALA A 111 15.85 -8.28 2.98
CA ALA A 111 16.02 -7.85 1.60
C ALA A 111 14.76 -7.14 1.08
N VAL A 112 14.97 -6.05 0.36
CA VAL A 112 13.96 -5.38 -0.47
C VAL A 112 14.06 -5.98 -1.87
N VAL A 113 13.09 -6.80 -2.27
CA VAL A 113 13.14 -7.58 -3.52
C VAL A 113 12.15 -7.12 -4.58
N GLY A 114 11.20 -6.25 -4.23
CA GLY A 114 10.26 -5.68 -5.19
C GLY A 114 9.71 -4.33 -4.75
N LEU A 115 9.33 -3.50 -5.73
CA LEU A 115 8.84 -2.15 -5.54
C LEU A 115 7.76 -1.83 -6.58
N ALA A 116 6.73 -1.09 -6.18
CA ALA A 116 5.82 -0.44 -7.11
C ALA A 116 5.28 0.86 -6.49
N CYS A 117 5.03 1.86 -7.34
CA CYS A 117 4.40 3.09 -6.89
C CYS A 117 3.59 3.81 -7.96
N ARG A 118 2.72 4.71 -7.49
CA ARG A 118 2.06 5.77 -8.24
C ARG A 118 2.21 7.06 -7.43
N PHE A 119 2.86 8.06 -7.99
CA PHE A 119 3.03 9.37 -7.39
C PHE A 119 2.67 10.46 -8.42
N PRO A 120 2.51 11.73 -8.00
CA PRO A 120 2.32 12.83 -8.93
C PRO A 120 3.39 12.83 -10.03
N ASP A 121 2.94 12.91 -11.27
CA ASP A 121 3.74 12.78 -12.51
C ASP A 121 4.60 11.51 -12.64
N ALA A 122 4.33 10.47 -11.87
CA ALA A 122 5.06 9.21 -11.93
C ALA A 122 4.10 8.01 -11.82
N VAL A 123 3.93 7.28 -12.93
CA VAL A 123 3.08 6.09 -12.98
C VAL A 123 3.84 4.79 -12.67
N ASP A 124 5.12 4.85 -12.34
CA ASP A 124 5.97 3.70 -11.97
C ASP A 124 7.24 4.19 -11.22
N ILE A 125 8.09 3.24 -10.81
CA ILE A 125 9.33 3.54 -10.08
C ILE A 125 10.38 4.24 -10.94
N ASP A 126 10.40 3.99 -12.26
CA ASP A 126 11.39 4.54 -13.17
C ASP A 126 11.12 6.02 -13.45
N GLN A 127 9.85 6.38 -13.70
CA GLN A 127 9.44 7.78 -13.81
C GLN A 127 9.61 8.51 -12.48
N PHE A 128 9.31 7.86 -11.36
CA PHE A 128 9.55 8.46 -10.04
C PHE A 128 11.03 8.77 -9.86
N TRP A 129 11.93 7.83 -10.17
CA TRP A 129 13.37 8.04 -10.11
C TRP A 129 13.84 9.16 -11.05
N GLY A 130 13.38 9.15 -12.30
CA GLY A 130 13.68 10.19 -13.29
C GLY A 130 13.26 11.59 -12.81
N ASN A 131 12.08 11.70 -12.22
CA ASN A 131 11.56 12.95 -11.64
C ASN A 131 12.40 13.41 -10.45
N LEU A 132 12.79 12.49 -9.55
CA LEU A 132 13.62 12.80 -8.39
C LEU A 132 14.99 13.35 -8.79
N ILE A 133 15.70 12.67 -9.68
CA ILE A 133 17.03 13.09 -10.14
C ILE A 133 16.97 14.38 -10.94
N SER A 134 15.91 14.59 -11.72
CA SER A 134 15.72 15.83 -12.49
C SER A 134 15.21 17.00 -11.64
N GLY A 135 14.91 16.79 -10.35
CA GLY A 135 14.41 17.82 -9.46
C GLY A 135 13.02 18.35 -9.84
N VAL A 136 12.12 17.47 -10.29
CA VAL A 136 10.76 17.84 -10.70
C VAL A 136 9.89 18.16 -9.48
N ASP A 137 9.22 19.32 -9.51
CA ASP A 137 8.09 19.71 -8.65
C ASP A 137 6.79 19.28 -9.33
N SER A 138 6.16 18.23 -8.80
CA SER A 138 4.94 17.60 -9.32
C SER A 138 3.68 18.08 -8.60
N VAL A 139 3.77 19.18 -7.83
CA VAL A 139 2.60 19.81 -7.21
C VAL A 139 1.87 20.64 -8.27
N SER A 140 0.66 20.20 -8.65
CA SER A 140 -0.20 20.91 -9.59
C SER A 140 -0.71 22.22 -8.98
N ARG A 141 -0.90 23.25 -9.82
CA ARG A 141 -1.46 24.55 -9.43
C ARG A 141 -2.75 24.84 -10.19
N PHE A 142 -3.78 25.33 -9.49
CA PHE A 142 -5.12 25.56 -10.03
C PHE A 142 -5.49 27.05 -10.05
N ALA A 143 -6.59 27.39 -10.71
CA ALA A 143 -7.17 28.72 -10.54
C ALA A 143 -7.78 28.85 -9.13
N PRO A 144 -7.59 29.98 -8.42
CA PRO A 144 -8.26 30.22 -7.14
C PRO A 144 -9.78 30.11 -7.27
N LYS A 145 -10.42 29.38 -6.36
CA LYS A 145 -11.88 29.30 -6.25
C LYS A 145 -12.33 29.89 -4.92
N SER A 146 -13.41 30.66 -4.94
CA SER A 146 -14.10 31.12 -3.73
C SER A 146 -15.35 30.29 -3.56
N ILE A 147 -15.41 29.46 -2.52
CA ILE A 147 -16.58 28.65 -2.21
C ILE A 147 -17.05 29.06 -0.82
N ALA A 148 -18.35 29.30 -0.67
CA ALA A 148 -18.94 29.74 0.59
C ALA A 148 -18.77 28.65 1.67
N GLY A 149 -18.18 29.00 2.82
CA GLY A 149 -18.09 28.09 3.96
C GLY A 149 -19.44 27.94 4.67
N PRO A 150 -19.65 26.86 5.44
CA PRO A 150 -20.80 26.73 6.33
C PRO A 150 -20.90 27.95 7.24
N GLY A 151 -22.09 28.54 7.37
CA GLY A 151 -22.35 29.70 8.22
C GLY A 151 -21.78 31.04 7.74
N GLY A 152 -21.37 31.16 6.46
CA GLY A 152 -20.88 32.43 5.90
C GLY A 152 -19.41 32.76 6.21
N SER A 153 -18.67 31.83 6.80
CA SER A 153 -17.21 31.96 6.99
C SER A 153 -16.47 31.84 5.64
N LYS A 154 -15.48 32.71 5.40
CA LYS A 154 -14.57 32.58 4.25
C LYS A 154 -13.53 31.51 4.58
N ARG A 155 -13.58 30.36 3.92
CA ARG A 155 -12.49 29.38 3.92
C ARG A 155 -11.46 29.83 2.88
N GLU A 156 -10.19 29.95 3.27
CA GLU A 156 -9.12 30.26 2.32
C GLU A 156 -8.76 29.01 1.52
N TYR A 157 -8.86 29.07 0.20
CA TYR A 157 -8.54 27.95 -0.69
C TYR A 157 -7.10 28.07 -1.19
N VAL A 158 -6.28 27.02 -1.02
CA VAL A 158 -4.94 26.91 -1.62
C VAL A 158 -5.06 26.13 -2.92
N PRO A 159 -4.91 26.78 -4.09
CA PRO A 159 -5.10 26.11 -5.35
C PRO A 159 -3.85 25.31 -5.75
N ALA A 160 -3.44 24.34 -4.93
CA ALA A 160 -2.30 23.48 -5.22
C ALA A 160 -2.50 22.08 -4.63
N GLY A 161 -1.86 21.07 -5.21
CA GLY A 161 -1.87 19.71 -4.67
C GLY A 161 -1.13 18.72 -5.57
N GLY A 162 -0.46 17.75 -4.95
CA GLY A 162 0.11 16.61 -5.67
C GLY A 162 -1.01 15.65 -6.03
N LEU A 163 -1.30 15.44 -7.31
CA LEU A 163 -2.40 14.61 -7.78
C LEU A 163 -1.88 13.36 -8.49
N LEU A 164 -2.56 12.22 -8.28
CA LEU A 164 -2.34 11.07 -9.14
C LEU A 164 -2.97 11.31 -10.52
N GLN A 165 -2.35 10.73 -11.53
CA GLN A 165 -2.94 10.64 -12.86
C GLN A 165 -3.99 9.53 -12.87
N ASN A 166 -5.20 9.85 -13.30
CA ASN A 166 -6.28 8.89 -13.55
C ASN A 166 -6.55 7.90 -12.37
N PRO A 167 -6.66 8.35 -11.10
CA PRO A 167 -6.88 7.46 -9.95
C PRO A 167 -8.20 6.69 -9.99
N GLU A 168 -9.15 7.12 -10.82
CA GLU A 168 -10.41 6.42 -11.06
C GLU A 168 -10.28 5.24 -12.03
N TRP A 169 -9.14 5.07 -12.70
CA TRP A 169 -8.91 4.03 -13.70
C TRP A 169 -8.45 2.73 -13.03
N PHE A 170 -9.02 1.60 -13.45
CA PHE A 170 -8.74 0.29 -12.87
C PHE A 170 -9.02 -0.84 -13.87
N ASP A 171 -8.34 -1.97 -13.78
CA ASP A 171 -8.65 -3.17 -14.58
C ASP A 171 -9.53 -4.16 -13.78
N ALA A 172 -10.84 -3.90 -13.74
CA ALA A 172 -11.79 -4.74 -12.99
C ALA A 172 -11.82 -6.20 -13.48
N GLY A 173 -11.68 -6.41 -14.80
CA GLY A 173 -11.72 -7.73 -15.42
C GLY A 173 -10.56 -8.61 -14.96
N TYR A 174 -9.34 -8.07 -14.92
CA TYR A 174 -8.17 -8.79 -14.40
C TYR A 174 -8.37 -9.33 -12.98
N PHE A 175 -9.00 -8.53 -12.10
CA PHE A 175 -9.26 -8.92 -10.71
C PHE A 175 -10.57 -9.67 -10.51
N GLY A 176 -11.32 -9.99 -11.57
CA GLY A 176 -12.62 -10.66 -11.47
C GLY A 176 -13.64 -9.85 -10.68
N TYR A 177 -13.70 -8.54 -10.91
CA TYR A 177 -14.78 -7.67 -10.45
C TYR A 177 -15.71 -7.33 -11.61
N THR A 178 -16.99 -7.25 -11.31
CA THR A 178 -17.97 -6.61 -12.19
C THR A 178 -17.76 -5.08 -12.22
N PRO A 179 -18.22 -4.39 -13.27
CA PRO A 179 -18.19 -2.93 -13.31
C PRO A 179 -18.89 -2.26 -12.10
N ARG A 180 -19.99 -2.84 -11.61
CA ARG A 180 -20.70 -2.34 -10.42
C ARG A 180 -19.85 -2.42 -9.17
N GLU A 181 -19.20 -3.55 -8.92
CA GLU A 181 -18.32 -3.70 -7.76
C GLU A 181 -17.15 -2.72 -7.82
N ALA A 182 -16.54 -2.54 -9.00
CA ALA A 182 -15.43 -1.60 -9.19
C ALA A 182 -15.82 -0.14 -8.86
N LEU A 183 -17.07 0.27 -9.17
CA LEU A 183 -17.61 1.59 -8.81
C LEU A 183 -17.76 1.80 -7.30
N LEU A 184 -18.00 0.73 -6.54
CA LEU A 184 -18.23 0.78 -5.09
C LEU A 184 -16.92 0.70 -4.28
N ILE A 185 -15.81 0.32 -4.91
CA ILE A 185 -14.51 0.20 -4.26
C ILE A 185 -13.78 1.55 -4.28
N ASP A 186 -13.29 1.96 -3.11
CA ASP A 186 -12.46 3.16 -2.97
C ASP A 186 -11.25 3.09 -3.92
N PRO A 187 -11.00 4.15 -4.73
CA PRO A 187 -9.78 4.29 -5.54
C PRO A 187 -8.47 3.93 -4.81
N GLN A 188 -8.35 4.24 -3.52
CA GLN A 188 -7.19 3.89 -2.69
C GLN A 188 -6.92 2.38 -2.70
N HIS A 189 -7.98 1.57 -2.63
CA HIS A 189 -7.88 0.11 -2.63
C HIS A 189 -7.54 -0.43 -4.01
N ARG A 190 -8.13 0.17 -5.06
CA ARG A 190 -7.89 -0.21 -6.46
C ARG A 190 -6.44 0.03 -6.88
N VAL A 191 -5.93 1.24 -6.63
CA VAL A 191 -4.54 1.60 -6.99
C VAL A 191 -3.53 0.75 -6.22
N LEU A 192 -3.76 0.50 -4.91
CA LEU A 192 -2.85 -0.35 -4.13
C LEU A 192 -2.88 -1.81 -4.58
N LEU A 193 -4.05 -2.33 -4.98
CA LEU A 193 -4.18 -3.68 -5.50
C LEU A 193 -3.40 -3.90 -6.80
N GLU A 194 -3.43 -2.92 -7.72
CA GLU A 194 -2.58 -2.95 -8.93
C GLU A 194 -1.09 -2.86 -8.56
N CYS A 195 -0.71 -1.95 -7.65
CA CYS A 195 0.68 -1.84 -7.19
C CYS A 195 1.17 -3.14 -6.52
N ALA A 196 0.30 -3.85 -5.81
CA ALA A 196 0.66 -5.11 -5.15
C ALA A 196 1.03 -6.21 -6.17
N VAL A 197 0.28 -6.31 -7.27
CA VAL A 197 0.63 -7.21 -8.39
C VAL A 197 1.97 -6.80 -8.99
N GLU A 198 2.14 -5.51 -9.30
CA GLU A 198 3.36 -5.00 -9.93
C GLU A 198 4.61 -5.24 -9.07
N ALA A 199 4.50 -5.05 -7.75
CA ALA A 199 5.63 -5.24 -6.85
C ALA A 199 6.01 -6.73 -6.71
N ILE A 200 5.02 -7.65 -6.65
CA ILE A 200 5.28 -9.09 -6.59
C ILE A 200 5.86 -9.61 -7.91
N GLU A 201 5.30 -9.20 -9.05
CA GLU A 201 5.86 -9.57 -10.36
C GLU A 201 7.25 -8.94 -10.58
N GLY A 202 7.46 -7.71 -10.09
CA GLY A 202 8.75 -7.04 -10.07
C GLY A 202 9.80 -7.81 -9.26
N ALA A 203 9.39 -8.45 -8.17
CA ALA A 203 10.22 -9.38 -7.40
C ALA A 203 10.41 -10.75 -8.05
N GLY A 204 9.72 -11.04 -9.16
CA GLY A 204 9.79 -12.30 -9.87
C GLY A 204 9.08 -13.46 -9.15
N TYR A 205 8.02 -13.17 -8.40
CA TYR A 205 7.21 -14.19 -7.72
C TYR A 205 5.81 -14.29 -8.32
N ASP A 206 5.26 -15.50 -8.29
CA ASP A 206 3.85 -15.77 -8.54
C ASP A 206 3.21 -16.26 -7.23
N PRO A 207 2.25 -15.51 -6.64
CA PRO A 207 1.60 -15.91 -5.40
C PRO A 207 0.97 -17.30 -5.44
N ASP A 208 0.43 -17.71 -6.60
CA ASP A 208 -0.25 -19.00 -6.76
C ASP A 208 0.74 -20.18 -6.70
N ARG A 209 2.03 -19.93 -6.97
CA ARG A 209 3.12 -20.93 -6.99
C ARG A 209 4.12 -20.78 -5.86
N PHE A 210 3.99 -19.76 -5.02
CA PHE A 210 4.91 -19.54 -3.91
C PHE A 210 4.67 -20.61 -2.82
N PRO A 211 5.71 -21.35 -2.38
CA PRO A 211 5.53 -22.47 -1.46
C PRO A 211 5.26 -22.05 0.00
N GLY A 212 5.56 -20.79 0.35
CA GLY A 212 5.44 -20.26 1.71
C GLY A 212 4.22 -19.36 1.93
N LEU A 213 4.20 -18.70 3.08
CA LEU A 213 3.16 -17.73 3.42
C LEU A 213 3.56 -16.33 2.96
N ILE A 214 2.65 -15.67 2.24
CA ILE A 214 2.80 -14.26 1.86
C ILE A 214 1.92 -13.40 2.77
N GLY A 215 2.52 -12.49 3.54
CA GLY A 215 1.81 -11.51 4.37
C GLY A 215 1.59 -10.17 3.65
N ILE A 216 0.58 -9.40 4.06
CA ILE A 216 0.32 -8.03 3.59
C ILE A 216 0.08 -7.10 4.78
N TYR A 217 0.86 -6.02 4.84
CA TYR A 217 0.79 -4.97 5.85
C TYR A 217 0.60 -3.64 5.11
N ALA A 218 -0.57 -3.04 5.22
CA ALA A 218 -0.84 -1.80 4.50
C ALA A 218 -1.85 -0.92 5.22
N GLY A 219 -1.86 0.37 4.88
CA GLY A 219 -2.89 1.27 5.33
C GLY A 219 -3.22 2.33 4.30
N CYS A 220 -4.35 2.99 4.48
CA CYS A 220 -4.80 4.07 3.61
C CYS A 220 -5.25 5.28 4.41
N SER A 221 -5.29 6.44 3.75
CA SER A 221 -5.86 7.65 4.33
C SER A 221 -7.39 7.55 4.44
N LEU A 222 -8.00 8.47 5.19
CA LEU A 222 -9.45 8.54 5.31
C LEU A 222 -10.10 8.61 3.91
N SER A 223 -11.08 7.75 3.68
CA SER A 223 -11.79 7.68 2.41
C SER A 223 -12.67 8.91 2.20
N THR A 224 -12.31 9.76 1.23
CA THR A 224 -13.22 10.82 0.74
C THR A 224 -14.33 10.24 -0.14
N TYR A 225 -14.10 9.06 -0.71
CA TYR A 225 -15.05 8.40 -1.60
C TYR A 225 -16.28 7.86 -0.85
N THR A 226 -16.14 7.55 0.44
CA THR A 226 -17.27 7.17 1.32
C THR A 226 -18.42 8.18 1.26
N GLU A 227 -18.12 9.48 1.26
CA GLU A 227 -19.15 10.53 1.19
C GLU A 227 -19.86 10.56 -0.17
N THR A 228 -19.14 10.24 -1.25
CA THR A 228 -19.73 10.10 -2.58
C THR A 228 -20.66 8.89 -2.64
N LEU A 229 -20.26 7.77 -2.02
CA LEU A 229 -21.08 6.57 -1.92
C LEU A 229 -22.35 6.80 -1.09
N ARG A 230 -22.23 7.50 0.04
CA ARG A 230 -23.38 7.87 0.89
C ARG A 230 -24.36 8.79 0.15
N ALA A 231 -23.85 9.78 -0.56
CA ALA A 231 -24.70 10.63 -1.40
C ALA A 231 -25.43 9.81 -2.47
N LYS A 232 -24.74 8.86 -3.12
CA LYS A 232 -25.36 7.98 -4.11
C LYS A 232 -26.33 6.97 -3.54
N GLN A 233 -26.12 6.48 -2.31
CA GLN A 233 -27.08 5.62 -1.63
C GLN A 233 -28.44 6.30 -1.42
N LEU A 234 -28.47 7.63 -1.24
CA LEU A 234 -29.74 8.39 -1.15
C LEU A 234 -30.48 8.47 -2.50
N GLU A 235 -29.76 8.33 -3.62
CA GLU A 235 -30.33 8.35 -4.98
C GLU A 235 -30.66 6.94 -5.50
N ASP A 236 -29.86 5.94 -5.12
CA ASP A 236 -29.95 4.55 -5.54
C ASP A 236 -29.94 3.64 -4.30
N GLY A 237 -31.14 3.21 -3.89
CA GLY A 237 -31.33 2.31 -2.74
C GLY A 237 -30.70 0.93 -2.91
N SER A 238 -30.21 0.56 -4.10
CA SER A 238 -29.46 -0.69 -4.30
C SER A 238 -28.04 -0.63 -3.70
N ILE A 239 -27.51 0.57 -3.43
CA ILE A 239 -26.24 0.74 -2.73
C ILE A 239 -26.49 0.58 -1.24
N THR A 240 -26.11 -0.57 -0.70
CA THR A 240 -26.35 -0.89 0.71
C THR A 240 -25.29 -0.26 1.60
N THR A 241 -25.60 -0.09 2.89
CA THR A 241 -24.61 0.31 3.89
C THR A 241 -23.44 -0.69 3.96
N TRP A 242 -23.71 -1.96 3.63
CA TRP A 242 -22.71 -3.01 3.56
C TRP A 242 -21.74 -2.84 2.38
N ASP A 243 -22.23 -2.41 1.22
CA ASP A 243 -21.41 -2.07 0.06
C ASP A 243 -20.42 -0.94 0.41
N ILE A 244 -20.91 0.11 1.08
CA ILE A 244 -20.07 1.24 1.51
C ILE A 244 -19.03 0.78 2.53
N LEU A 245 -19.46 0.05 3.56
CA LEU A 245 -18.58 -0.43 4.62
C LEU A 245 -17.44 -1.30 4.06
N THR A 246 -17.76 -2.31 3.25
CA THR A 246 -16.76 -3.23 2.71
C THR A 246 -15.93 -2.61 1.59
N GLY A 247 -16.51 -1.72 0.79
CA GLY A 247 -15.89 -1.10 -0.38
C GLY A 247 -14.89 0.02 -0.05
N SER A 248 -15.09 0.75 1.05
CA SER A 248 -14.40 2.02 1.29
C SER A 248 -13.71 2.19 2.64
N THR A 249 -13.97 1.33 3.63
CA THR A 249 -13.29 1.44 4.92
C THR A 249 -11.91 0.81 4.91
N SER A 250 -10.99 1.37 5.69
CA SER A 250 -9.61 0.90 5.79
C SER A 250 -9.48 -0.54 6.30
N ASP A 251 -10.52 -1.08 6.95
CA ASP A 251 -10.54 -2.43 7.53
C ASP A 251 -10.45 -3.54 6.48
N TYR A 252 -10.78 -3.23 5.22
CA TYR A 252 -10.79 -4.22 4.13
C TYR A 252 -9.68 -4.01 3.11
N LEU A 253 -8.76 -3.07 3.32
CA LEU A 253 -7.68 -2.78 2.37
C LEU A 253 -6.75 -3.99 2.19
N ALA A 254 -6.10 -4.43 3.29
CA ALA A 254 -5.12 -5.52 3.26
C ALA A 254 -5.78 -6.88 2.96
N SER A 255 -6.94 -7.16 3.56
CA SER A 255 -7.67 -8.42 3.36
C SER A 255 -8.20 -8.57 1.93
N ARG A 256 -8.57 -7.47 1.26
CA ARG A 256 -8.96 -7.49 -0.16
C ARG A 256 -7.79 -7.87 -1.07
N ILE A 257 -6.58 -7.36 -0.77
CA ILE A 257 -5.36 -7.74 -1.50
C ILE A 257 -5.06 -9.22 -1.26
N ALA A 258 -5.09 -9.66 0.01
CA ALA A 258 -4.90 -11.06 0.35
C ALA A 258 -5.88 -11.98 -0.39
N TYR A 259 -7.17 -11.63 -0.39
CA TYR A 259 -8.22 -12.38 -1.09
C TYR A 259 -7.98 -12.44 -2.60
N LYS A 260 -7.70 -11.30 -3.25
CA LYS A 260 -7.57 -11.23 -4.71
C LYS A 260 -6.28 -11.85 -5.24
N LEU A 261 -5.22 -11.90 -4.42
CA LEU A 261 -3.93 -12.49 -4.80
C LEU A 261 -3.70 -13.88 -4.17
N GLY A 262 -4.67 -14.44 -3.45
CA GLY A 262 -4.54 -15.75 -2.83
C GLY A 262 -3.53 -15.83 -1.67
N LEU A 263 -3.21 -14.70 -1.03
CA LEU A 263 -2.21 -14.63 0.04
C LEU A 263 -2.76 -15.24 1.33
N ARG A 264 -1.96 -16.10 1.98
CA ARG A 264 -2.36 -16.87 3.16
C ARG A 264 -1.63 -16.48 4.46
N GLY A 265 -0.66 -15.58 4.39
CA GLY A 265 -0.01 -15.01 5.56
C GLY A 265 -0.88 -13.94 6.24
N PRO A 266 -0.35 -13.25 7.26
CA PRO A 266 -1.09 -12.21 7.97
C PRO A 266 -1.53 -11.08 7.03
N ALA A 267 -2.80 -10.68 7.11
CA ALA A 267 -3.35 -9.56 6.36
C ALA A 267 -3.76 -8.44 7.33
N THR A 268 -2.84 -7.49 7.55
CA THR A 268 -2.95 -6.50 8.62
C THR A 268 -3.13 -5.09 8.07
N ASN A 269 -4.21 -4.44 8.48
CA ASN A 269 -4.36 -3.00 8.26
C ASN A 269 -3.59 -2.22 9.32
N VAL A 270 -2.77 -1.27 8.90
CA VAL A 270 -1.94 -0.45 9.78
C VAL A 270 -2.42 0.99 9.70
N GLN A 271 -2.63 1.64 10.85
CA GLN A 271 -3.06 3.03 10.93
C GLN A 271 -2.24 3.80 11.98
N ALA A 272 -1.41 4.73 11.51
CA ALA A 272 -0.55 5.61 12.30
C ALA A 272 -0.48 7.02 11.68
N ALA A 273 -1.58 7.49 11.10
CA ALA A 273 -1.66 8.74 10.33
C ALA A 273 -0.55 8.81 9.27
N CYS A 274 0.19 9.91 9.21
CA CYS A 274 1.25 10.12 8.22
C CYS A 274 2.45 9.15 8.33
N ALA A 275 2.56 8.36 9.43
CA ALA A 275 3.56 7.31 9.59
C ALA A 275 3.06 5.91 9.17
N THR A 276 1.80 5.76 8.77
CA THR A 276 1.12 4.49 8.47
C THR A 276 1.96 3.52 7.65
N SER A 277 2.44 3.93 6.48
CA SER A 277 3.15 3.00 5.58
C SER A 277 4.56 2.62 6.06
N LEU A 278 5.24 3.45 6.87
CA LEU A 278 6.53 3.06 7.44
C LEU A 278 6.38 2.15 8.65
N TYR A 279 5.29 2.32 9.42
CA TYR A 279 4.87 1.32 10.41
C TYR A 279 4.57 -0.03 9.74
N ALA A 280 3.91 -0.02 8.58
CA ALA A 280 3.63 -1.23 7.83
C ALA A 280 4.91 -1.95 7.40
N VAL A 281 5.92 -1.23 6.92
CA VAL A 281 7.27 -1.77 6.62
C VAL A 281 7.92 -2.37 7.87
N HIS A 282 7.85 -1.68 9.01
CA HIS A 282 8.37 -2.21 10.27
C HIS A 282 7.69 -3.53 10.68
N TYR A 283 6.36 -3.58 10.68
CA TYR A 283 5.63 -4.79 11.07
C TYR A 283 5.83 -5.95 10.10
N ALA A 284 5.90 -5.69 8.79
CA ALA A 284 6.24 -6.70 7.80
C ALA A 284 7.63 -7.29 8.04
N ALA A 285 8.65 -6.45 8.29
CA ALA A 285 9.98 -6.92 8.65
C ALA A 285 9.98 -7.74 9.95
N ARG A 286 9.23 -7.31 10.96
CA ARG A 286 9.09 -8.06 12.23
C ARG A 286 8.44 -9.43 12.03
N ALA A 287 7.41 -9.52 11.19
CA ALA A 287 6.71 -10.77 10.90
C ALA A 287 7.60 -11.77 10.15
N LEU A 288 8.38 -11.30 9.17
CA LEU A 288 9.39 -12.12 8.49
C LEU A 288 10.43 -12.67 9.47
N LEU A 289 10.93 -11.84 10.38
CA LEU A 289 11.88 -12.26 11.42
C LEU A 289 11.27 -13.20 12.47
N ALA A 290 9.97 -13.10 12.70
CA ALA A 290 9.23 -13.98 13.58
C ALA A 290 8.81 -15.30 12.92
N GLY A 291 8.98 -15.43 11.61
CA GLY A 291 8.53 -16.61 10.84
C GLY A 291 7.01 -16.69 10.67
N GLU A 292 6.29 -15.57 10.81
CA GLU A 292 4.84 -15.51 10.57
C GLU A 292 4.50 -15.51 9.07
N CYS A 293 5.47 -15.11 8.23
CA CYS A 293 5.43 -15.23 6.79
C CYS A 293 6.84 -15.38 6.21
N ASP A 294 6.93 -15.77 4.95
CA ASP A 294 8.18 -16.00 4.21
C ASP A 294 8.43 -14.91 3.16
N LEU A 295 7.36 -14.27 2.70
CA LEU A 295 7.38 -13.08 1.87
C LEU A 295 6.38 -12.06 2.44
N ALA A 296 6.68 -10.77 2.42
CA ALA A 296 5.76 -9.77 2.94
C ALA A 296 5.63 -8.57 2.02
N LEU A 297 4.40 -8.16 1.76
CA LEU A 297 4.10 -6.87 1.14
C LEU A 297 3.90 -5.81 2.23
N ALA A 298 4.47 -4.63 2.01
CA ALA A 298 4.34 -3.51 2.92
C ALA A 298 4.14 -2.18 2.18
N GLY A 299 3.17 -1.35 2.58
CA GLY A 299 2.95 -0.09 1.87
C GLY A 299 1.79 0.76 2.39
N GLY A 300 1.33 1.66 1.54
CA GLY A 300 0.14 2.45 1.81
C GLY A 300 -0.32 3.32 0.65
N SER A 301 -1.54 3.83 0.76
CA SER A 301 -2.24 4.58 -0.29
C SER A 301 -2.93 5.82 0.28
N SER A 302 -2.84 6.93 -0.43
CA SER A 302 -3.62 8.14 -0.16
C SER A 302 -4.11 8.71 -1.48
N VAL A 303 -5.40 8.55 -1.72
CA VAL A 303 -6.07 8.99 -2.96
C VAL A 303 -7.35 9.66 -2.54
N ARG A 304 -7.62 10.84 -3.12
CA ARG A 304 -8.78 11.64 -2.75
C ARG A 304 -9.57 12.01 -4.01
N LEU A 305 -10.80 11.53 -4.06
CA LEU A 305 -11.75 11.80 -5.13
C LEU A 305 -13.11 12.22 -4.55
N PRO A 306 -13.77 13.25 -5.13
CA PRO A 306 -13.25 14.18 -6.14
C PRO A 306 -12.12 15.08 -5.61
N ALA A 307 -11.06 15.31 -6.42
CA ALA A 307 -9.84 16.02 -6.00
C ALA A 307 -10.05 17.50 -5.55
N ALA A 308 -11.20 18.10 -5.90
CA ALA A 308 -11.49 19.50 -5.62
C ALA A 308 -11.84 19.82 -4.15
N LEU A 309 -12.12 18.81 -3.33
CA LEU A 309 -12.60 18.98 -1.94
C LEU A 309 -11.50 19.38 -0.95
N ASP A 310 -10.24 19.36 -1.39
CA ASP A 310 -9.09 19.11 -0.50
C ASP A 310 -8.27 20.35 -0.12
N ASN A 311 -8.63 21.48 -0.69
CA ASN A 311 -7.76 22.63 -0.77
C ASN A 311 -8.23 23.77 0.15
N TYR A 312 -9.16 23.52 1.06
CA TYR A 312 -9.65 24.51 2.01
C TYR A 312 -8.83 24.53 3.28
N ARG A 313 -8.41 25.74 3.69
CA ARG A 313 -7.80 26.01 4.99
C ARG A 313 -8.86 26.41 6.00
N ILE A 314 -8.84 25.79 7.18
CA ILE A 314 -9.55 26.24 8.38
C ILE A 314 -8.57 26.12 9.55
N GLY A 315 -7.65 27.08 9.68
CA GLY A 315 -6.48 26.89 10.56
C GLY A 315 -5.64 25.66 10.16
N GLY A 316 -4.57 25.36 10.90
CA GLY A 316 -3.76 24.15 10.71
C GLY A 316 -2.44 24.34 9.94
N ILE A 317 -1.86 23.22 9.50
CA ILE A 317 -0.47 23.13 8.99
C ILE A 317 -0.32 23.42 7.49
N THR A 318 -1.41 23.74 6.78
CA THR A 318 -1.38 23.91 5.32
C THR A 318 -0.59 25.16 4.90
N SER A 319 0.35 24.98 3.96
CA SER A 319 1.15 26.05 3.36
C SER A 319 0.25 27.03 2.60
N PRO A 320 0.30 28.35 2.88
CA PRO A 320 -0.39 29.36 2.09
C PRO A 320 0.17 29.50 0.67
N THR A 321 1.45 29.18 0.45
CA THR A 321 2.10 29.28 -0.86
C THR A 321 1.95 28.03 -1.72
N GLY A 322 1.34 26.97 -1.16
CA GLY A 322 1.08 25.71 -1.87
C GLY A 322 2.34 24.94 -2.19
N ALA A 323 3.38 25.02 -1.33
CA ALA A 323 4.63 24.29 -1.48
C ALA A 323 5.08 23.71 -0.13
N CYS A 324 5.72 22.56 -0.14
CA CYS A 324 6.47 22.07 1.01
C CYS A 324 7.92 22.56 0.89
N ARG A 325 8.43 23.30 1.87
CA ARG A 325 9.80 23.86 1.85
C ARG A 325 10.64 23.28 2.99
N PRO A 326 10.98 21.97 2.94
CA PRO A 326 11.67 21.31 4.03
C PRO A 326 12.98 22.01 4.36
N PHE A 327 13.14 22.38 5.63
CA PHE A 327 14.33 22.99 6.24
C PHE A 327 14.70 24.41 5.78
N ASP A 328 13.94 25.02 4.88
CA ASP A 328 14.19 26.36 4.36
C ASP A 328 13.67 27.45 5.30
N ALA A 329 14.29 28.63 5.29
CA ALA A 329 13.84 29.80 6.04
C ALA A 329 12.40 30.24 5.72
N ALA A 330 11.93 29.98 4.49
CA ALA A 330 10.57 30.27 4.06
C ALA A 330 9.58 29.11 4.31
N ALA A 331 9.96 28.08 5.08
CA ALA A 331 9.05 27.02 5.54
C ALA A 331 7.76 27.62 6.13
N ASP A 332 6.61 27.35 5.53
CA ASP A 332 5.32 27.96 5.88
C ASP A 332 4.16 26.96 6.04
N GLY A 333 4.44 25.66 5.88
CA GLY A 333 3.46 24.59 6.03
C GLY A 333 3.62 23.47 5.00
N VAL A 334 2.55 22.68 4.89
CA VAL A 334 2.47 21.48 4.05
C VAL A 334 1.46 21.69 2.92
N ILE A 335 1.73 21.17 1.73
CA ILE A 335 0.70 20.97 0.70
C ILE A 335 0.34 19.49 0.57
N GLY A 336 -0.95 19.19 0.45
CA GLY A 336 -1.44 17.82 0.33
C GLY A 336 -0.99 17.17 -0.97
N GLY A 337 -0.65 15.89 -0.89
CA GLY A 337 -0.34 15.03 -2.02
C GLY A 337 -1.22 13.78 -2.01
N GLN A 338 -1.35 13.15 -3.17
CA GLN A 338 -1.86 11.80 -3.36
C GLN A 338 -0.70 10.88 -3.74
N GLY A 339 -0.77 9.62 -3.38
CA GLY A 339 0.31 8.68 -3.62
C GLY A 339 -0.06 7.26 -3.22
N CYS A 340 0.54 6.28 -3.88
CA CYS A 340 0.44 4.88 -3.53
C CYS A 340 1.82 4.24 -3.71
N GLY A 341 2.24 3.44 -2.75
CA GLY A 341 3.50 2.70 -2.84
C GLY A 341 3.43 1.41 -2.05
N ILE A 342 4.14 0.40 -2.53
CA ILE A 342 4.25 -0.89 -1.86
C ILE A 342 5.61 -1.53 -2.19
N THR A 343 6.14 -2.30 -1.24
CA THR A 343 7.39 -3.04 -1.37
C THR A 343 7.19 -4.51 -1.02
N VAL A 344 8.00 -5.38 -1.60
CA VAL A 344 8.10 -6.80 -1.25
C VAL A 344 9.39 -7.03 -0.48
N LEU A 345 9.24 -7.64 0.70
CA LEU A 345 10.30 -7.91 1.65
C LEU A 345 10.48 -9.42 1.84
N LYS A 346 11.71 -9.83 2.05
CA LYS A 346 12.10 -11.23 2.32
C LYS A 346 13.29 -11.29 3.28
N ARG A 347 13.47 -12.38 4.01
CA ARG A 347 14.72 -12.58 4.78
C ARG A 347 15.92 -12.58 3.82
N LEU A 348 16.99 -11.85 4.17
CA LEU A 348 18.13 -11.65 3.28
C LEU A 348 18.80 -12.97 2.88
N SER A 349 18.96 -13.89 3.83
CA SER A 349 19.53 -15.22 3.59
C SER A 349 18.75 -15.99 2.53
N GLU A 350 17.43 -15.94 2.57
CA GLU A 350 16.54 -16.61 1.62
C GLU A 350 16.46 -15.87 0.28
N ALA A 351 16.56 -14.54 0.28
CA ALA A 351 16.65 -13.77 -0.96
C ALA A 351 17.92 -14.13 -1.74
N ILE A 352 19.05 -14.27 -1.04
CA ILE A 352 20.32 -14.70 -1.64
C ILE A 352 20.22 -16.15 -2.11
N ALA A 353 19.65 -17.05 -1.31
CA ALA A 353 19.50 -18.46 -1.63
C ALA A 353 18.64 -18.68 -2.89
N ASP A 354 17.55 -17.91 -3.01
CA ASP A 354 16.61 -18.03 -4.13
C ASP A 354 17.04 -17.23 -5.37
N GLY A 355 18.17 -16.52 -5.29
CA GLY A 355 18.71 -15.73 -6.40
C GLY A 355 17.85 -14.52 -6.76
N ASP A 356 17.24 -13.88 -5.76
CA ASP A 356 16.39 -12.70 -5.94
C ASP A 356 17.23 -11.47 -6.33
N HIS A 357 16.65 -10.56 -7.12
CA HIS A 357 17.17 -9.20 -7.24
C HIS A 357 16.95 -8.46 -5.91
N ILE A 358 18.00 -7.84 -5.37
CA ILE A 358 17.93 -7.13 -4.09
C ILE A 358 18.24 -5.66 -4.35
N HIS A 359 17.23 -4.81 -4.21
CA HIS A 359 17.38 -3.36 -4.38
C HIS A 359 18.17 -2.72 -3.23
N ALA A 360 17.86 -3.13 -1.99
CA ALA A 360 18.50 -2.67 -0.77
C ALA A 360 18.30 -3.68 0.38
N VAL A 361 19.03 -3.51 1.46
CA VAL A 361 18.88 -4.28 2.70
C VAL A 361 18.34 -3.37 3.80
N LEU A 362 17.19 -3.73 4.38
CA LEU A 362 16.69 -3.17 5.62
C LEU A 362 17.42 -3.85 6.78
N ARG A 363 18.39 -3.13 7.36
CA ARG A 363 19.27 -3.61 8.44
C ARG A 363 18.58 -3.55 9.80
N GLY A 364 17.74 -2.54 10.01
CA GLY A 364 17.02 -2.37 11.27
C GLY A 364 15.89 -1.36 11.15
N SER A 365 14.91 -1.48 12.04
CA SER A 365 13.77 -0.57 12.10
C SER A 365 13.24 -0.45 13.52
N ALA A 366 12.60 0.67 13.84
CA ALA A 366 11.94 0.90 15.11
C ALA A 366 10.72 1.81 14.95
N VAL A 367 9.78 1.64 15.88
CA VAL A 367 8.60 2.51 16.03
C VAL A 367 8.41 2.86 17.51
N ASN A 368 7.90 4.04 17.82
CA ASN A 368 7.49 4.45 19.17
C ASN A 368 6.39 5.54 19.13
N ASN A 369 5.98 6.03 20.30
CA ASN A 369 5.09 7.19 20.41
C ASN A 369 5.71 8.27 21.30
N ASP A 370 5.50 9.54 20.94
CA ASP A 370 5.94 10.69 21.72
C ASP A 370 5.31 10.78 23.12
N GLY A 371 4.19 10.08 23.37
CA GLY A 371 3.49 10.12 24.64
C GLY A 371 3.01 11.54 24.98
N ARG A 372 3.02 11.89 26.28
CA ARG A 372 2.58 13.20 26.77
C ARG A 372 3.68 14.28 26.76
N ASP A 373 4.92 13.90 26.48
CA ASP A 373 6.10 14.78 26.60
C ASP A 373 6.24 15.67 25.35
N ARG A 374 5.16 16.41 25.04
CA ARG A 374 5.02 17.28 23.88
C ARG A 374 4.01 18.39 24.15
N ALA A 375 4.09 19.45 23.35
CA ALA A 375 3.25 20.63 23.51
C ALA A 375 1.75 20.30 23.48
N GLY A 376 1.25 19.61 22.47
CA GLY A 376 -0.15 19.20 22.41
C GLY A 376 -0.31 17.92 21.59
N PHE A 377 -1.55 17.44 21.43
CA PHE A 377 -1.80 16.16 20.74
C PHE A 377 -1.12 16.08 19.37
N THR A 378 -1.18 17.15 18.58
CA THR A 378 -0.60 17.23 17.23
C THR A 378 0.82 17.78 17.18
N ALA A 379 1.39 18.19 18.32
CA ALA A 379 2.75 18.72 18.37
C ALA A 379 3.75 17.57 18.41
N PRO A 380 4.89 17.70 17.69
CA PRO A 380 5.91 16.66 17.69
C PRO A 380 6.71 16.65 19.01
N GLY A 381 7.11 15.46 19.47
CA GLY A 381 8.01 15.28 20.61
C GLY A 381 9.47 15.09 20.16
N VAL A 382 10.40 15.88 20.72
CA VAL A 382 11.84 15.76 20.40
C VAL A 382 12.40 14.42 20.89
N ARG A 383 12.05 14.03 22.12
CA ARG A 383 12.56 12.81 22.76
C ARG A 383 12.16 11.53 22.03
N GLY A 384 10.88 11.40 21.65
CA GLY A 384 10.40 10.24 20.91
C GLY A 384 11.11 10.08 19.57
N GLN A 385 11.36 11.17 18.86
CA GLN A 385 12.12 11.17 17.60
C GLN A 385 13.58 10.76 17.78
N PHE A 386 14.25 11.27 18.81
CA PHE A 386 15.60 10.82 19.14
C PHE A 386 15.65 9.31 19.45
N GLU A 387 14.75 8.84 20.32
CA GLU A 387 14.74 7.45 20.80
C GLU A 387 14.44 6.46 19.66
N VAL A 388 13.53 6.77 18.74
CA VAL A 388 13.21 5.87 17.62
C VAL A 388 14.39 5.74 16.64
N VAL A 389 15.10 6.83 16.36
CA VAL A 389 16.27 6.81 15.47
C VAL A 389 17.39 5.97 16.10
N ARG A 390 17.67 6.19 17.39
CA ARG A 390 18.65 5.38 18.14
C ARG A 390 18.28 3.91 18.20
N ALA A 391 17.01 3.60 18.44
CA ALA A 391 16.53 2.22 18.49
C ALA A 391 16.71 1.52 17.14
N ALA A 392 16.41 2.19 16.02
CA ALA A 392 16.61 1.66 14.67
C ALA A 392 18.10 1.47 14.34
N GLN A 393 18.97 2.43 14.70
CA GLN A 393 20.43 2.30 14.56
C GLN A 393 20.99 1.13 15.35
N HIS A 394 20.53 0.96 16.59
CA HIS A 394 20.92 -0.15 17.45
C HIS A 394 20.43 -1.49 16.89
N ALA A 395 19.17 -1.57 16.45
CA ALA A 395 18.62 -2.76 15.79
C ALA A 395 19.41 -3.12 14.52
N ALA A 396 19.87 -2.12 13.76
CA ALA A 396 20.71 -2.31 12.58
C ALA A 396 22.16 -2.69 12.91
N GLY A 397 22.60 -2.52 14.16
CA GLY A 397 23.98 -2.73 14.57
C GLY A 397 24.99 -1.82 13.85
N VAL A 398 24.59 -0.58 13.54
CA VAL A 398 25.41 0.41 12.82
C VAL A 398 25.72 1.62 13.69
N THR A 399 26.86 2.27 13.44
CA THR A 399 27.19 3.55 14.07
C THR A 399 26.49 4.71 13.33
N PRO A 400 26.08 5.79 14.02
CA PRO A 400 25.49 6.95 13.35
C PRO A 400 26.42 7.61 12.33
N SER A 401 27.73 7.63 12.60
CA SER A 401 28.78 8.06 11.68
C SER A 401 28.79 7.30 10.34
N SER A 402 28.30 6.06 10.30
CA SER A 402 28.26 5.26 9.06
C SER A 402 27.03 5.52 8.19
N ILE A 403 25.99 6.19 8.70
CA ILE A 403 24.82 6.60 7.93
C ILE A 403 25.12 7.96 7.30
N THR A 404 25.11 8.05 5.97
CA THR A 404 25.54 9.26 5.23
C THR A 404 24.39 9.98 4.52
N TYR A 405 23.17 9.44 4.59
CA TYR A 405 21.97 10.08 4.08
C TYR A 405 20.78 9.86 5.03
N VAL A 406 19.93 10.87 5.19
CA VAL A 406 18.65 10.74 5.87
C VAL A 406 17.55 11.33 4.98
N GLU A 407 16.59 10.49 4.61
CA GLU A 407 15.30 10.92 4.10
C GLU A 407 14.40 11.20 5.31
N ALA A 408 14.20 12.48 5.58
CA ALA A 408 13.46 12.96 6.73
C ALA A 408 11.95 12.89 6.52
N HIS A 409 11.20 13.05 7.60
CA HIS A 409 9.80 13.42 7.51
C HIS A 409 9.65 14.81 6.86
N GLY A 410 10.48 15.79 7.23
CA GLY A 410 10.74 17.04 6.49
C GLY A 410 9.49 17.66 5.85
N THR A 411 8.62 18.22 6.68
CA THR A 411 7.30 18.73 6.26
C THR A 411 7.35 20.14 5.68
N GLY A 412 8.41 20.90 5.92
CA GLY A 412 8.43 22.33 5.59
C GLY A 412 7.62 23.17 6.57
N THR A 413 7.48 22.71 7.82
CA THR A 413 6.79 23.46 8.88
C THR A 413 7.78 24.19 9.76
N ARG A 414 7.46 25.44 10.14
CA ARG A 414 8.32 26.29 10.99
C ARG A 414 8.73 25.65 12.31
N VAL A 415 7.85 24.82 12.90
CA VAL A 415 8.09 24.18 14.20
C VAL A 415 8.57 22.73 14.03
N GLY A 416 8.01 21.99 13.08
CA GLY A 416 8.27 20.55 12.95
C GLY A 416 9.64 20.21 12.37
N ASP A 417 10.19 21.06 11.51
CA ASP A 417 11.50 20.84 10.90
C ASP A 417 12.66 21.10 11.90
N PRO A 418 12.68 22.19 12.71
CA PRO A 418 13.66 22.34 13.79
C PRO A 418 13.64 21.23 14.82
N ILE A 419 12.44 20.78 15.23
CA ILE A 419 12.29 19.67 16.18
C ILE A 419 12.86 18.37 15.61
N GLU A 420 12.67 18.12 14.31
CA GLU A 420 13.22 16.93 13.65
C GLU A 420 14.74 16.95 13.60
N VAL A 421 15.33 18.06 13.15
CA VAL A 421 16.79 18.18 13.06
C VAL A 421 17.42 18.14 14.45
N ALA A 422 16.78 18.71 15.48
CA ALA A 422 17.25 18.59 16.87
C ALA A 422 17.27 17.12 17.34
N GLY A 423 16.19 16.36 17.09
CA GLY A 423 16.13 14.92 17.42
C GLY A 423 17.18 14.11 16.66
N LEU A 424 17.39 14.40 15.38
CA LEU A 424 18.43 13.78 14.57
C LEU A 424 19.84 14.13 15.06
N ASN A 425 20.12 15.38 15.41
CA ASN A 425 21.42 15.81 15.96
C ASN A 425 21.76 15.03 17.22
N GLN A 426 20.79 14.87 18.14
CA GLN A 426 20.98 14.06 19.35
C GLN A 426 21.22 12.58 19.04
N ALA A 427 20.48 12.02 18.06
CA ALA A 427 20.63 10.61 17.70
C ALA A 427 21.95 10.32 16.97
N PHE A 428 22.50 11.31 16.27
CA PHE A 428 23.74 11.20 15.52
C PHE A 428 24.99 11.66 16.30
N ALA A 429 24.82 12.15 17.52
CA ALA A 429 25.94 12.41 18.42
C ALA A 429 26.59 11.08 18.85
N ASP A 430 27.75 10.76 18.25
CA ASP A 430 28.55 9.57 18.58
C ASP A 430 30.02 9.88 18.89
N GLY A 431 30.39 11.16 18.93
CA GLY A 431 31.76 11.62 19.22
C GLY A 431 32.78 11.34 18.11
N ASN A 432 32.37 10.74 17.00
CA ASN A 432 33.26 10.44 15.88
C ASN A 432 33.32 11.62 14.91
N SER A 433 34.53 12.00 14.48
CA SER A 433 34.71 13.00 13.42
C SER A 433 34.22 12.46 12.08
N ARG A 434 33.52 13.29 11.30
CA ARG A 434 33.06 12.96 9.95
C ARG A 434 33.83 13.79 8.93
N GLU A 435 34.31 13.16 7.87
CA GLU A 435 34.96 13.86 6.76
C GLU A 435 33.96 14.61 5.89
N GLN A 436 32.73 14.09 5.79
CA GLN A 436 31.64 14.67 5.02
C GLN A 436 30.36 14.71 5.86
N PRO A 437 29.50 15.74 5.65
CA PRO A 437 28.22 15.81 6.31
C PRO A 437 27.33 14.61 5.93
N CYS A 438 26.42 14.24 6.83
CA CYS A 438 25.30 13.40 6.48
C CYS A 438 24.31 14.23 5.65
N LEU A 439 24.03 13.81 4.42
CA LEU A 439 23.07 14.53 3.59
C LEU A 439 21.64 14.34 4.12
N LEU A 440 20.84 15.39 4.04
CA LEU A 440 19.47 15.45 4.52
C LEU A 440 18.54 15.88 3.38
N GLY A 441 17.42 15.20 3.21
CA GLY A 441 16.42 15.58 2.21
C GLY A 441 15.00 15.16 2.57
N SER A 442 14.03 15.62 1.79
CA SER A 442 12.64 15.18 1.87
C SER A 442 11.99 15.18 0.50
N VAL A 443 11.32 14.07 0.17
CA VAL A 443 10.53 13.88 -1.06
C VAL A 443 9.31 14.80 -1.12
N LYS A 444 8.87 15.36 0.01
CA LYS A 444 7.64 16.17 0.08
C LYS A 444 7.74 17.48 -0.70
N GLY A 445 8.96 17.97 -0.94
CA GLY A 445 9.20 19.07 -1.86
C GLY A 445 8.84 18.73 -3.31
N ASN A 446 8.98 17.47 -3.73
CA ASN A 446 8.64 17.03 -5.08
C ASN A 446 7.15 16.75 -5.27
N ILE A 447 6.54 16.03 -4.33
CA ILE A 447 5.20 15.43 -4.53
C ILE A 447 4.13 15.88 -3.53
N GLY A 448 4.45 16.85 -2.67
CA GLY A 448 3.63 17.20 -1.52
C GLY A 448 3.60 16.11 -0.45
N HIS A 449 2.73 16.26 0.54
CA HIS A 449 2.58 15.27 1.60
C HIS A 449 1.49 14.25 1.27
N THR A 450 1.92 13.04 0.88
CA THR A 450 1.07 11.91 0.49
C THR A 450 0.44 11.14 1.68
N ASP A 451 0.26 11.80 2.82
CA ASP A 451 -0.36 11.27 4.05
C ASP A 451 0.07 9.83 4.40
N ALA A 452 -0.86 8.86 4.40
CA ALA A 452 -0.59 7.45 4.75
C ALA A 452 0.48 6.80 3.86
N ALA A 453 0.69 7.29 2.64
CA ALA A 453 1.71 6.84 1.69
C ALA A 453 3.05 7.60 1.80
N ALA A 454 3.18 8.56 2.73
CA ALA A 454 4.40 9.37 2.84
C ALA A 454 5.63 8.58 3.28
N GLY A 455 5.43 7.62 4.19
CA GLY A 455 6.50 6.72 4.65
C GLY A 455 7.07 5.88 3.51
N ILE A 456 6.21 5.23 2.73
CA ILE A 456 6.64 4.39 1.61
C ILE A 456 7.21 5.22 0.44
N ALA A 457 6.76 6.46 0.23
CA ALA A 457 7.38 7.35 -0.77
C ALA A 457 8.84 7.67 -0.43
N GLY A 458 9.12 8.04 0.82
CA GLY A 458 10.49 8.27 1.29
C GLY A 458 11.33 6.98 1.29
N PHE A 459 10.71 5.85 1.63
CA PHE A 459 11.35 4.53 1.57
C PHE A 459 11.79 4.18 0.16
N ILE A 460 10.87 4.24 -0.83
CA ILE A 460 11.16 3.91 -2.23
C ILE A 460 12.24 4.85 -2.79
N LYS A 461 12.14 6.17 -2.57
CA LYS A 461 13.19 7.14 -2.95
C LYS A 461 14.56 6.72 -2.42
N THR A 462 14.62 6.30 -1.16
CA THR A 462 15.88 5.94 -0.50
C THR A 462 16.43 4.61 -1.00
N VAL A 463 15.58 3.62 -1.23
CA VAL A 463 15.98 2.34 -1.84
C VAL A 463 16.59 2.59 -3.23
N LEU A 464 15.92 3.38 -4.08
CA LEU A 464 16.43 3.75 -5.40
C LEU A 464 17.75 4.54 -5.31
N ALA A 465 17.88 5.45 -4.35
CA ALA A 465 19.12 6.19 -4.13
C ALA A 465 20.31 5.28 -3.75
N VAL A 466 20.05 4.25 -2.93
CA VAL A 466 21.04 3.23 -2.54
C VAL A 466 21.45 2.38 -3.75
N GLU A 467 20.46 1.90 -4.51
CA GLU A 467 20.63 1.05 -5.69
C GLU A 467 21.42 1.76 -6.79
N HIS A 468 20.99 2.95 -7.20
CA HIS A 468 21.66 3.74 -8.23
C HIS A 468 22.93 4.43 -7.73
N GLY A 469 23.13 4.53 -6.41
CA GLY A 469 24.29 5.21 -5.83
C GLY A 469 24.32 6.70 -6.13
N ILE A 470 23.16 7.36 -6.09
CA ILE A 470 23.00 8.80 -6.29
C ILE A 470 21.97 9.30 -5.26
N ILE A 471 22.25 10.40 -4.56
CA ILE A 471 21.30 11.02 -3.64
C ILE A 471 20.55 12.13 -4.40
N PRO A 472 19.21 12.06 -4.53
CA PRO A 472 18.43 13.09 -5.23
C PRO A 472 18.40 14.43 -4.48
N PRO A 473 18.25 15.56 -5.19
CA PRO A 473 18.09 16.86 -4.57
C PRO A 473 16.81 16.95 -3.72
N SER A 474 16.87 17.74 -2.64
CA SER A 474 15.72 18.19 -1.87
C SER A 474 15.28 19.55 -2.42
N LEU A 475 14.02 19.65 -2.85
CA LEU A 475 13.52 20.85 -3.51
C LEU A 475 13.17 21.97 -2.52
N HIS A 476 13.09 23.18 -3.08
CA HIS A 476 12.65 24.42 -2.42
C HIS A 476 13.49 24.85 -1.20
N TYR A 477 14.74 24.41 -1.15
CA TYR A 477 15.73 24.86 -0.18
C TYR A 477 16.68 25.89 -0.82
N SER A 478 16.83 27.03 -0.16
CA SER A 478 17.64 28.16 -0.58
C SER A 478 18.49 28.70 0.56
N GLU A 479 17.88 28.94 1.72
CA GLU A 479 18.54 29.43 2.94
C GLU A 479 18.10 28.56 4.13
N PRO A 480 19.01 28.23 5.07
CA PRO A 480 18.66 27.42 6.22
C PRO A 480 17.64 28.14 7.10
N ASN A 481 16.65 27.40 7.60
CA ASN A 481 15.75 27.92 8.62
C ASN A 481 16.55 28.37 9.87
N PRO A 482 16.42 29.63 10.31
CA PRO A 482 17.23 30.18 11.41
C PRO A 482 16.98 29.52 12.76
N ASP A 483 15.86 28.80 12.92
CA ASP A 483 15.57 28.03 14.14
C ASP A 483 16.23 26.64 14.11
N ILE A 484 16.92 26.27 13.03
CA ILE A 484 17.67 25.02 12.90
C ILE A 484 19.16 25.28 13.12
N ASP A 485 19.72 24.70 14.17
CA ASP A 485 21.17 24.66 14.36
C ASP A 485 21.80 23.49 13.59
N PHE A 486 22.14 23.72 12.34
CA PHE A 486 22.90 22.75 11.52
C PHE A 486 24.34 22.56 12.00
N THR A 487 24.89 23.47 12.82
CA THR A 487 26.25 23.34 13.36
C THR A 487 26.32 22.39 14.55
N ALA A 488 25.20 22.15 15.22
CA ALA A 488 25.08 21.20 16.33
C ALA A 488 25.14 19.72 15.94
N GLY A 489 25.11 19.38 14.64
CA GLY A 489 25.20 18.00 14.20
C GLY A 489 25.69 17.85 12.77
N PRO A 490 25.62 16.64 12.21
CA PRO A 490 26.37 16.32 10.99
C PRO A 490 25.62 16.69 9.70
N PHE A 491 24.46 17.34 9.75
CA PHE A 491 23.56 17.39 8.59
C PHE A 491 23.80 18.56 7.66
N ALA A 492 23.66 18.30 6.35
CA ALA A 492 23.57 19.33 5.32
C ALA A 492 22.45 18.96 4.34
N VAL A 493 21.64 19.94 3.94
CA VAL A 493 20.54 19.70 2.98
C VAL A 493 21.12 19.48 1.59
N VAL A 494 20.72 18.38 0.93
CA VAL A 494 21.14 18.08 -0.45
C VAL A 494 20.32 18.91 -1.44
N THR A 495 20.98 19.69 -2.30
CA THR A 495 20.30 20.58 -3.28
C THR A 495 20.55 20.20 -4.72
N GLU A 496 21.49 19.29 -4.99
CA GLU A 496 21.86 18.82 -6.32
C GLU A 496 21.99 17.28 -6.32
N PRO A 497 21.73 16.60 -7.45
CA PRO A 497 21.98 15.16 -7.57
C PRO A 497 23.45 14.85 -7.22
N THR A 498 23.65 14.13 -6.12
CA THR A 498 24.98 13.92 -5.56
C THR A 498 25.42 12.46 -5.74
N PRO A 499 26.50 12.17 -6.49
CA PRO A 499 27.04 10.82 -6.59
C PRO A 499 27.40 10.25 -5.22
N TRP A 500 26.92 9.05 -4.93
CA TRP A 500 27.09 8.40 -3.64
C TRP A 500 28.10 7.25 -3.78
N ALA A 501 29.37 7.58 -3.97
CA ALA A 501 30.42 6.57 -4.06
C ALA A 501 30.70 5.96 -2.66
N PRO A 502 30.88 4.62 -2.55
CA PRO A 502 31.30 4.02 -1.29
C PRO A 502 32.73 4.42 -0.97
N THR A 503 32.92 5.39 -0.06
CA THR A 503 34.23 5.87 0.42
C THR A 503 34.82 4.91 1.46
N GLY A 504 34.90 3.62 1.13
CA GLY A 504 35.34 2.56 2.05
C GLY A 504 34.26 2.06 3.03
N LEU A 505 33.08 2.69 3.05
CA LEU A 505 31.89 2.23 3.76
C LEU A 505 30.75 1.95 2.76
N LEU A 506 29.87 1.01 3.11
CA LEU A 506 28.63 0.76 2.36
C LEU A 506 27.72 1.98 2.43
N ARG A 507 26.96 2.23 1.35
CA ARG A 507 25.93 3.27 1.37
C ARG A 507 24.88 2.91 2.41
N ARG A 508 24.65 3.81 3.36
CA ARG A 508 23.64 3.64 4.42
C ARG A 508 22.79 4.89 4.55
N ALA A 509 21.48 4.69 4.63
CA ALA A 509 20.52 5.76 4.84
C ALA A 509 19.54 5.47 5.98
N GLY A 510 19.08 6.52 6.64
CA GLY A 510 17.91 6.49 7.49
C GLY A 510 16.67 7.01 6.75
N VAL A 511 15.49 6.46 7.02
CA VAL A 511 14.20 7.02 6.56
C VAL A 511 13.30 7.25 7.77
N THR A 512 12.73 8.45 7.88
CA THR A 512 11.89 8.84 9.02
C THR A 512 10.47 9.15 8.56
N ALA A 513 9.47 8.63 9.29
CA ALA A 513 8.07 9.04 9.15
C ALA A 513 7.44 9.31 10.52
N ARG A 514 6.62 10.36 10.59
CA ARG A 514 5.98 10.84 11.82
C ARG A 514 4.50 11.08 11.57
N GLY A 515 3.65 10.63 12.49
CA GLY A 515 2.20 10.85 12.43
C GLY A 515 1.75 11.92 13.42
N LEU A 516 0.68 12.67 13.10
CA LEU A 516 0.14 13.71 13.98
C LEU A 516 -0.24 13.20 15.38
N GLY A 517 -0.47 11.90 15.59
CA GLY A 517 -0.72 11.30 16.90
C GLY A 517 0.55 11.07 17.76
N GLY A 518 1.72 11.49 17.28
CA GLY A 518 3.02 11.28 17.90
C GLY A 518 3.66 9.93 17.60
N GLY A 519 3.09 9.14 16.68
CA GLY A 519 3.67 7.87 16.24
C GLY A 519 4.89 8.12 15.35
N ASN A 520 6.07 7.66 15.76
CA ASN A 520 7.30 7.78 14.98
C ASN A 520 7.75 6.42 14.45
N ALA A 521 8.34 6.42 13.27
CA ALA A 521 9.00 5.27 12.65
C ALA A 521 10.34 5.69 12.04
N HIS A 522 11.34 4.82 12.20
CA HIS A 522 12.63 4.97 11.54
C HIS A 522 13.13 3.62 11.03
N VAL A 523 13.70 3.60 9.82
CA VAL A 523 14.32 2.43 9.19
C VAL A 523 15.74 2.78 8.73
N VAL A 524 16.64 1.81 8.81
CA VAL A 524 18.01 1.91 8.30
C VAL A 524 18.15 0.99 7.09
N LEU A 525 18.50 1.58 5.96
CA LEU A 525 18.74 0.91 4.68
C LEU A 525 20.24 0.87 4.37
N GLU A 526 20.69 -0.19 3.72
CA GLU A 526 22.07 -0.41 3.30
C GLU A 526 22.14 -0.95 1.87
N GLN A 527 23.22 -0.63 1.17
CA GLN A 527 23.61 -1.23 -0.10
C GLN A 527 23.57 -2.76 -0.03
N PRO A 528 22.98 -3.46 -1.03
CA PRO A 528 22.96 -4.91 -1.07
C PRO A 528 24.36 -5.50 -1.26
N PRO A 529 24.59 -6.76 -0.85
CA PRO A 529 25.84 -7.46 -1.15
C PRO A 529 26.05 -7.54 -2.67
N SER A 530 27.28 -7.32 -3.13
CA SER A 530 27.59 -7.47 -4.55
C SER A 530 27.29 -8.91 -4.99
N PRO A 531 26.55 -9.10 -6.10
CA PRO A 531 26.30 -10.43 -6.62
C PRO A 531 27.62 -11.12 -6.95
N LEU A 532 27.75 -12.41 -6.63
CA LEU A 532 28.93 -13.18 -7.04
C LEU A 532 28.98 -13.24 -8.59
N PRO A 533 30.15 -13.00 -9.21
CA PRO A 533 30.32 -13.20 -10.65
C PRO A 533 29.96 -14.64 -11.03
N ARG A 534 29.15 -14.81 -12.08
CA ARG A 534 28.77 -16.11 -12.64
C ARG A 534 29.34 -16.24 -14.06
N ALA A 535 29.71 -17.44 -14.46
CA ALA A 535 30.07 -17.73 -15.85
C ALA A 535 28.81 -17.66 -16.72
N VAL A 536 28.83 -16.78 -17.73
CA VAL A 536 27.72 -16.65 -18.69
C VAL A 536 27.84 -17.76 -19.74
N THR A 537 26.79 -18.56 -19.88
CA THR A 537 26.68 -19.57 -20.93
C THR A 537 25.66 -19.13 -21.98
N ALA A 538 26.12 -18.94 -23.21
CA ALA A 538 25.25 -18.64 -24.33
C ALA A 538 24.48 -19.90 -24.77
N GLN A 539 23.30 -20.11 -24.18
CA GLN A 539 22.37 -21.17 -24.55
C GLN A 539 21.05 -20.58 -25.05
N PRO A 540 20.39 -21.21 -26.04
CA PRO A 540 19.06 -20.81 -26.44
C PRO A 540 18.04 -20.96 -25.30
N GLN A 541 17.09 -20.03 -25.22
CA GLN A 541 16.09 -19.94 -24.16
C GLN A 541 14.67 -19.93 -24.73
N VAL A 542 13.69 -20.33 -23.92
CA VAL A 542 12.26 -20.21 -24.22
C VAL A 542 11.68 -19.04 -23.45
N LEU A 543 11.36 -17.95 -24.14
CA LEU A 543 10.63 -16.84 -23.53
C LEU A 543 9.14 -17.17 -23.55
N VAL A 544 8.46 -16.96 -22.44
CA VAL A 544 7.01 -17.18 -22.30
C VAL A 544 6.33 -15.92 -21.80
N LEU A 545 5.15 -15.61 -22.33
CA LEU A 545 4.35 -14.44 -21.96
C LEU A 545 2.88 -14.85 -21.91
N SER A 546 2.17 -14.43 -20.87
CA SER A 546 0.72 -14.64 -20.80
C SER A 546 -0.01 -13.41 -20.31
N ALA A 547 -1.23 -13.20 -20.79
CA ALA A 547 -2.08 -12.11 -20.32
C ALA A 547 -3.57 -12.47 -20.30
N HIS A 548 -4.37 -11.67 -19.56
CA HIS A 548 -5.81 -11.84 -19.45
C HIS A 548 -6.55 -11.45 -20.75
N THR A 549 -5.94 -10.65 -21.62
CA THR A 549 -6.50 -10.28 -22.92
C THR A 549 -5.43 -10.29 -24.02
N PRO A 550 -5.81 -10.41 -25.32
CA PRO A 550 -4.86 -10.33 -26.42
C PRO A 550 -4.16 -8.96 -26.50
N ALA A 551 -4.86 -7.88 -26.15
CA ALA A 551 -4.31 -6.53 -26.13
C ALA A 551 -3.20 -6.40 -25.09
N ALA A 552 -3.44 -6.87 -23.86
CA ALA A 552 -2.45 -6.90 -22.80
C ALA A 552 -1.24 -7.77 -23.18
N LEU A 553 -1.44 -8.90 -23.88
CA LEU A 553 -0.34 -9.76 -24.33
C LEU A 553 0.58 -9.05 -25.34
N ASN A 554 -0.02 -8.29 -26.27
CA ASN A 554 0.74 -7.49 -27.24
C ASN A 554 1.49 -6.35 -26.56
N GLU A 555 0.85 -5.65 -25.64
CA GLU A 555 1.50 -4.58 -24.88
C GLU A 555 2.64 -5.12 -24.01
N LEU A 556 2.45 -6.24 -23.32
CA LEU A 556 3.49 -6.88 -22.52
C LEU A 556 4.69 -7.30 -23.37
N THR A 557 4.43 -7.80 -24.59
CA THR A 557 5.50 -8.15 -25.55
C THR A 557 6.30 -6.92 -25.95
N ALA A 558 5.64 -5.80 -26.24
CA ALA A 558 6.30 -4.54 -26.59
C ALA A 558 7.07 -3.94 -25.40
N ARG A 559 6.49 -3.95 -24.19
CA ARG A 559 7.16 -3.49 -22.96
C ARG A 559 8.40 -4.32 -22.67
N LEU A 560 8.33 -5.64 -22.79
CA LEU A 560 9.49 -6.52 -22.62
C LEU A 560 10.56 -6.23 -23.69
N ALA A 561 10.17 -6.01 -24.95
CA ALA A 561 11.12 -5.68 -26.01
C ALA A 561 11.88 -4.38 -25.72
N GLY A 562 11.16 -3.33 -25.31
CA GLY A 562 11.75 -2.04 -24.93
C GLY A 562 12.66 -2.16 -23.70
N TRP A 563 12.15 -2.76 -22.62
CA TRP A 563 12.93 -2.99 -21.41
C TRP A 563 14.20 -3.78 -21.67
N PHE A 564 14.05 -4.87 -22.43
CA PHE A 564 15.20 -5.67 -22.77
C PHE A 564 16.17 -4.83 -23.58
N ALA A 565 15.75 -3.99 -24.53
CA ALA A 565 16.65 -3.11 -25.29
C ALA A 565 17.44 -2.13 -24.41
N ASP A 566 16.78 -1.52 -23.41
CA ASP A 566 17.34 -0.47 -22.56
C ASP A 566 18.33 -1.00 -21.50
N GLN A 567 18.27 -2.30 -21.17
CA GLN A 567 19.12 -2.95 -20.18
C GLN A 567 20.04 -4.02 -20.84
N PRO A 568 21.16 -3.62 -21.48
CA PRO A 568 22.04 -4.52 -22.22
C PRO A 568 22.80 -5.53 -21.35
N GLU A 569 22.88 -5.30 -20.04
CA GLU A 569 23.53 -6.14 -19.05
C GLU A 569 22.65 -7.29 -18.52
N LEU A 570 21.35 -7.31 -18.86
CA LEU A 570 20.46 -8.41 -18.47
C LEU A 570 20.81 -9.71 -19.22
N GLU A 571 21.04 -10.76 -18.45
CA GLU A 571 21.30 -12.09 -18.97
C GLU A 571 20.02 -12.76 -19.47
N LEU A 572 20.06 -13.31 -20.68
CA LEU A 572 18.88 -13.90 -21.33
C LEU A 572 18.26 -15.05 -20.53
N ALA A 573 19.09 -15.87 -19.87
CA ALA A 573 18.63 -16.96 -19.02
C ALA A 573 17.84 -16.46 -17.80
N ASP A 574 18.27 -15.35 -17.19
CA ASP A 574 17.60 -14.76 -16.03
C ASP A 574 16.26 -14.11 -16.43
N VAL A 575 16.21 -13.50 -17.63
CA VAL A 575 14.96 -13.03 -18.22
C VAL A 575 13.99 -14.18 -18.46
N ALA A 576 14.44 -15.26 -19.11
CA ALA A 576 13.62 -16.44 -19.39
C ALA A 576 13.09 -17.07 -18.09
N TRP A 577 13.99 -17.28 -17.11
CA TRP A 577 13.65 -17.80 -15.80
C TRP A 577 12.57 -16.97 -15.10
N THR A 578 12.77 -15.65 -15.03
CA THR A 578 11.82 -14.73 -14.37
C THR A 578 10.43 -14.80 -15.01
N LEU A 579 10.35 -14.85 -16.34
CA LEU A 579 9.07 -14.97 -17.06
C LEU A 579 8.40 -16.32 -16.81
N GLN A 580 9.18 -17.39 -16.70
CA GLN A 580 8.71 -18.76 -16.54
C GLN A 580 8.15 -19.03 -15.13
N VAL A 581 8.85 -18.59 -14.08
CA VAL A 581 8.47 -18.92 -12.68
C VAL A 581 7.85 -17.75 -11.90
N GLY A 582 8.07 -16.52 -12.36
CA GLY A 582 7.75 -15.31 -11.60
C GLY A 582 6.58 -14.49 -12.12
N ARG A 583 5.77 -15.05 -13.02
CA ARG A 583 4.61 -14.37 -13.61
C ARG A 583 3.36 -15.21 -13.43
N ARG A 584 2.24 -14.55 -13.14
CA ARG A 584 0.96 -15.25 -13.08
C ARG A 584 0.60 -15.80 -14.45
N LEU A 585 0.11 -17.03 -14.48
CA LEU A 585 -0.25 -17.70 -15.72
C LEU A 585 -1.69 -17.35 -16.14
N HIS A 586 -1.85 -16.82 -17.35
CA HIS A 586 -3.12 -16.43 -17.93
C HIS A 586 -3.51 -17.26 -19.17
N GLY A 587 -4.72 -16.97 -19.69
CA GLY A 587 -5.32 -17.71 -20.81
C GLY A 587 -4.69 -17.41 -22.17
N HIS A 588 -4.42 -16.14 -22.49
CA HIS A 588 -3.75 -15.79 -23.74
C HIS A 588 -2.25 -15.95 -23.55
N ARG A 589 -1.62 -16.82 -24.35
CA ARG A 589 -0.23 -17.22 -24.16
C ARG A 589 0.57 -17.04 -25.44
N ARG A 590 1.87 -16.80 -25.27
CA ARG A 590 2.84 -16.60 -26.34
C ARG A 590 4.19 -17.11 -25.91
N TYR A 591 4.90 -17.77 -26.82
CA TYR A 591 6.28 -18.16 -26.58
C TYR A 591 7.18 -17.87 -27.79
N ALA A 592 8.48 -17.81 -27.53
CA ALA A 592 9.52 -17.72 -28.55
C ALA A 592 10.77 -18.47 -28.10
N VAL A 593 11.36 -19.25 -29.02
CA VAL A 593 12.70 -19.82 -28.84
C VAL A 593 13.72 -18.84 -29.40
N VAL A 594 14.67 -18.42 -28.57
CA VAL A 594 15.64 -17.35 -28.86
C VAL A 594 17.05 -17.81 -28.52
N ARG A 595 18.02 -17.55 -29.40
CA ARG A 595 19.39 -18.06 -29.25
C ARG A 595 20.29 -17.17 -28.40
N ASP A 596 20.05 -15.88 -28.48
CA ASP A 596 20.82 -14.84 -27.83
C ASP A 596 19.95 -13.58 -27.71
N ARG A 597 20.51 -12.56 -27.07
CA ARG A 597 19.87 -11.27 -26.85
C ARG A 597 19.41 -10.58 -28.14
N GLN A 598 20.26 -10.57 -29.17
CA GLN A 598 19.92 -9.91 -30.44
C GLN A 598 18.80 -10.66 -31.17
N ASP A 599 18.81 -11.99 -31.08
CA ASP A 599 17.75 -12.87 -31.56
C ASP A 599 16.43 -12.62 -30.86
N ALA A 600 16.44 -12.48 -29.53
CA ALA A 600 15.26 -12.14 -28.75
C ALA A 600 14.66 -10.78 -29.12
N LEU A 601 15.49 -9.73 -29.23
CA LEU A 601 15.01 -8.40 -29.64
C LEU A 601 14.40 -8.41 -31.04
N ARG A 602 14.97 -9.18 -31.98
CA ARG A 602 14.41 -9.30 -33.34
C ARG A 602 13.05 -9.98 -33.33
N VAL A 603 12.88 -11.03 -32.54
CA VAL A 603 11.60 -11.77 -32.43
C VAL A 603 10.55 -10.92 -31.71
N LEU A 604 10.88 -10.33 -30.56
CA LEU A 604 9.95 -9.54 -29.75
C LEU A 604 9.49 -8.25 -30.45
N ASN A 605 10.36 -7.61 -31.25
CA ASN A 605 10.00 -6.43 -32.06
C ASN A 605 9.23 -6.78 -33.34
N GLY A 606 8.92 -8.07 -33.59
CA GLY A 606 8.12 -8.50 -34.73
C GLY A 606 8.87 -8.55 -36.07
N ALA A 607 10.21 -8.55 -36.07
CA ALA A 607 11.01 -8.73 -37.28
C ALA A 607 11.16 -10.21 -37.69
N ALA A 608 10.66 -11.14 -36.87
CA ALA A 608 10.50 -12.56 -37.18
C ALA A 608 9.17 -13.09 -36.59
N PRO A 609 8.02 -12.58 -37.07
CA PRO A 609 6.71 -12.85 -36.47
C PRO A 609 6.31 -14.33 -36.50
N GLU A 610 6.82 -15.10 -37.46
CA GLU A 610 6.63 -16.54 -37.58
C GLU A 610 7.22 -17.36 -36.42
N ARG A 611 8.16 -16.77 -35.66
CA ARG A 611 8.81 -17.38 -34.50
C ARG A 611 8.16 -17.00 -33.17
N LEU A 612 7.16 -16.11 -33.20
CA LEU A 612 6.43 -15.65 -32.02
C LEU A 612 5.06 -16.34 -32.00
N VAL A 613 5.04 -17.56 -31.47
CA VAL A 613 3.86 -18.41 -31.51
C VAL A 613 2.89 -17.98 -30.42
N THR A 614 1.63 -17.73 -30.79
CA THR A 614 0.56 -17.25 -29.90
C THR A 614 -0.61 -18.22 -29.96
N GLY A 615 -1.28 -18.44 -28.83
CA GLY A 615 -2.46 -19.27 -28.74
C GLY A 615 -3.28 -18.96 -27.50
N ASP A 616 -4.57 -19.27 -27.58
CA ASP A 616 -5.48 -19.17 -26.45
C ASP A 616 -5.55 -20.52 -25.75
N HIS A 617 -5.35 -20.49 -24.43
CA HIS A 617 -5.55 -21.65 -23.60
C HIS A 617 -7.03 -22.01 -23.56
N ALA A 618 -7.36 -23.24 -23.97
CA ALA A 618 -8.61 -23.90 -23.63
C ALA A 618 -8.32 -24.81 -22.43
N ARG A 619 -8.76 -24.40 -21.23
CA ARG A 619 -8.63 -25.23 -20.02
C ARG A 619 -9.58 -26.43 -20.03
N ASP A 620 -10.49 -26.49 -21.01
CA ASP A 620 -11.48 -27.53 -21.15
C ASP A 620 -11.18 -28.41 -22.38
N ALA A 621 -10.79 -29.65 -22.09
CA ALA A 621 -11.04 -30.85 -22.91
C ALA A 621 -10.01 -31.37 -23.95
N ARG A 622 -8.78 -30.85 -24.07
CA ARG A 622 -7.86 -31.29 -25.15
C ARG A 622 -6.88 -32.37 -24.69
N ALA A 623 -6.87 -33.54 -25.32
CA ALA A 623 -5.73 -34.46 -25.24
C ALA A 623 -4.52 -33.87 -25.99
N VAL A 624 -3.33 -33.98 -25.38
CA VAL A 624 -2.05 -33.54 -25.97
C VAL A 624 -1.21 -34.76 -26.26
N ALA A 625 -0.94 -35.04 -27.54
CA ALA A 625 -0.03 -36.10 -27.97
C ALA A 625 1.38 -35.52 -28.19
N LEU A 626 2.35 -35.97 -27.41
CA LEU A 626 3.76 -35.68 -27.58
C LEU A 626 4.40 -36.78 -28.43
N LEU A 627 4.82 -36.44 -29.63
CA LEU A 627 5.45 -37.38 -30.56
C LEU A 627 6.96 -37.33 -30.42
N VAL A 628 7.55 -38.50 -30.15
CA VAL A 628 9.00 -38.67 -30.00
C VAL A 628 9.47 -39.80 -30.92
N ARG A 629 10.68 -39.70 -31.49
CA ARG A 629 11.23 -40.73 -32.38
C ARG A 629 11.62 -42.01 -31.63
N GLU A 630 11.55 -43.18 -32.28
CA GLU A 630 11.73 -44.52 -31.69
C GLU A 630 13.11 -44.75 -31.05
N THR A 631 14.14 -44.04 -31.52
CA THR A 631 15.49 -44.06 -30.93
C THR A 631 15.63 -43.30 -29.61
N ALA A 632 14.54 -42.74 -29.08
CA ALA A 632 14.51 -42.07 -27.79
C ALA A 632 14.65 -43.07 -26.63
N ASP A 633 15.90 -43.28 -26.22
CA ASP A 633 16.29 -44.00 -25.00
C ASP A 633 15.47 -43.57 -23.77
N THR A 634 15.48 -44.43 -22.74
CA THR A 634 15.01 -44.13 -21.36
C THR A 634 15.40 -42.74 -20.83
N GLU A 635 16.42 -42.10 -21.40
CA GLU A 635 16.92 -40.76 -21.08
C GLU A 635 15.97 -39.62 -21.51
N VAL A 636 15.33 -39.68 -22.69
CA VAL A 636 14.37 -38.65 -23.14
C VAL A 636 13.11 -38.69 -22.29
N LEU A 637 12.60 -39.89 -22.00
CA LEU A 637 11.52 -40.12 -21.06
C LEU A 637 11.87 -39.60 -19.66
N ARG A 638 13.10 -39.84 -19.19
CA ARG A 638 13.57 -39.32 -17.91
C ARG A 638 13.63 -37.79 -17.90
N HIS A 639 14.05 -37.17 -19.00
CA HIS A 639 14.08 -35.72 -19.15
C HIS A 639 12.68 -35.10 -19.09
N TRP A 640 11.73 -35.62 -19.87
CA TRP A 640 10.34 -35.13 -19.85
C TRP A 640 9.67 -35.32 -18.48
N ARG A 641 9.89 -36.46 -17.83
CA ARG A 641 9.42 -36.68 -16.45
C ARG A 641 10.05 -35.70 -15.46
N ALA A 642 11.33 -35.37 -15.62
CA ALA A 642 11.98 -34.37 -14.78
C ALA A 642 11.35 -32.97 -14.96
N LEU A 643 10.82 -32.66 -16.15
CA LEU A 643 10.07 -31.43 -16.45
C LEU A 643 8.62 -31.45 -15.91
N GLY A 644 8.24 -32.44 -15.12
CA GLY A 644 6.88 -32.60 -14.59
C GLY A 644 5.86 -33.13 -15.61
N LEU A 645 6.33 -33.56 -16.79
CA LEU A 645 5.49 -34.06 -17.87
C LEU A 645 5.46 -35.59 -17.82
N GLU A 646 4.62 -36.13 -16.94
CA GLU A 646 4.34 -37.57 -16.90
C GLU A 646 3.23 -37.92 -17.90
N PRO A 647 3.50 -38.77 -18.91
CA PRO A 647 2.46 -39.20 -19.83
C PRO A 647 1.51 -40.17 -19.15
N ASP A 648 0.21 -39.93 -19.29
CA ASP A 648 -0.87 -40.78 -18.78
C ASP A 648 -0.92 -42.15 -19.50
N LEU A 649 -0.50 -42.18 -20.77
CA LEU A 649 -0.37 -43.38 -21.59
C LEU A 649 0.84 -43.23 -22.51
N ILE A 650 1.50 -44.35 -22.78
CA ILE A 650 2.56 -44.45 -23.79
C ILE A 650 2.04 -45.34 -24.92
N LEU A 651 1.91 -44.76 -26.11
CA LEU A 651 1.52 -45.46 -27.33
C LEU A 651 2.76 -45.81 -28.14
N HIS A 652 2.92 -47.10 -28.40
CA HIS A 652 3.95 -47.63 -29.29
C HIS A 652 3.43 -47.72 -30.73
N PRO A 653 4.30 -47.76 -31.75
CA PRO A 653 3.90 -47.81 -33.17
C PRO A 653 2.86 -48.90 -33.51
N ASP A 654 2.92 -50.01 -32.78
CA ASP A 654 2.13 -51.23 -32.88
C ASP A 654 0.85 -51.23 -32.02
N CYS A 655 0.48 -50.10 -31.41
CA CYS A 655 -0.75 -49.97 -30.62
C CYS A 655 -2.01 -50.21 -31.45
N SER A 656 -3.04 -50.76 -30.81
CA SER A 656 -4.37 -51.00 -31.37
C SER A 656 -5.20 -49.71 -31.51
N ASP A 657 -6.23 -49.73 -32.34
CA ASP A 657 -7.16 -48.58 -32.46
C ASP A 657 -7.96 -48.36 -31.18
N ASP A 658 -8.23 -49.39 -30.38
CA ASP A 658 -8.88 -49.25 -29.07
C ASP A 658 -7.99 -48.46 -28.08
N GLU A 659 -6.67 -48.69 -28.09
CA GLU A 659 -5.70 -47.93 -27.28
C GLU A 659 -5.59 -46.47 -27.74
N ILE A 660 -5.64 -46.22 -29.05
CA ILE A 660 -5.72 -44.86 -29.62
C ILE A 660 -7.01 -44.18 -29.18
N GLY A 661 -8.15 -44.89 -29.25
CA GLY A 661 -9.45 -44.39 -28.83
C GLY A 661 -9.48 -44.01 -27.36
N ALA A 662 -8.93 -44.86 -26.47
CA ALA A 662 -8.84 -44.57 -25.04
C ALA A 662 -8.00 -43.33 -24.73
N ALA A 663 -6.91 -43.11 -25.48
CA ALA A 663 -6.10 -41.90 -25.35
C ALA A 663 -6.91 -40.65 -25.74
N LEU A 664 -7.52 -40.66 -26.94
CA LEU A 664 -8.27 -39.50 -27.45
C LEU A 664 -9.55 -39.19 -26.65
N ASP A 665 -10.18 -40.19 -26.04
CA ASP A 665 -11.43 -40.03 -25.26
C ASP A 665 -11.19 -39.42 -23.87
N THR A 666 -9.93 -39.23 -23.45
CA THR A 666 -9.63 -38.70 -22.11
C THR A 666 -9.18 -37.23 -22.16
N PRO A 667 -10.06 -36.28 -21.82
CA PRO A 667 -9.76 -34.85 -21.98
C PRO A 667 -8.69 -34.40 -20.99
N GLY A 668 -7.75 -33.56 -21.44
CA GLY A 668 -6.72 -32.94 -20.59
C GLY A 668 -5.50 -33.80 -20.24
N ARG A 669 -5.33 -34.96 -20.89
CA ARG A 669 -4.22 -35.89 -20.65
C ARG A 669 -3.06 -35.71 -21.63
N LEU A 670 -1.84 -36.00 -21.17
CA LEU A 670 -0.62 -36.04 -21.96
C LEU A 670 -0.36 -37.48 -22.38
N PHE A 671 -0.24 -37.72 -23.68
CA PHE A 671 0.09 -39.04 -24.23
C PHE A 671 1.41 -38.97 -24.97
N LEU A 672 2.30 -39.92 -24.69
CA LEU A 672 3.54 -40.05 -25.44
C LEU A 672 3.32 -41.04 -26.58
N ALA A 673 3.45 -40.57 -27.81
CA ALA A 673 3.39 -41.42 -28.99
C ALA A 673 4.80 -41.55 -29.57
N ILE A 674 5.30 -42.78 -29.62
CA ILE A 674 6.61 -43.06 -30.23
C ILE A 674 6.38 -43.27 -31.72
N ASP A 675 6.82 -42.34 -32.57
CA ASP A 675 6.46 -42.33 -33.99
C ASP A 675 7.68 -42.32 -34.91
N ASP A 676 7.99 -43.49 -35.46
CA ASP A 676 8.89 -43.68 -36.60
C ASP A 676 8.17 -44.25 -37.85
N THR A 677 6.87 -44.61 -37.75
CA THR A 677 6.15 -45.40 -38.78
C THR A 677 4.71 -44.94 -39.10
N GLY A 678 4.28 -43.75 -38.70
CA GLY A 678 2.99 -43.17 -39.10
C GLY A 678 1.89 -43.19 -38.02
N LEU A 679 2.26 -43.34 -36.74
CA LEU A 679 1.32 -43.27 -35.62
C LEU A 679 0.63 -41.90 -35.54
N SER A 680 1.33 -40.82 -35.91
CA SER A 680 0.73 -39.48 -36.06
C SER A 680 -0.44 -39.45 -37.05
N ALA A 681 -0.30 -40.15 -38.17
CA ALA A 681 -1.34 -40.21 -39.19
C ALA A 681 -2.54 -41.01 -38.67
N ARG A 682 -2.28 -42.17 -38.03
CA ARG A 682 -3.31 -42.98 -37.39
C ARG A 682 -4.07 -42.21 -36.30
N LEU A 683 -3.39 -41.42 -35.47
CA LEU A 683 -4.02 -40.56 -34.48
C LEU A 683 -4.98 -39.55 -35.12
N ARG A 684 -4.55 -38.88 -36.19
CA ARG A 684 -5.35 -37.87 -36.90
C ARG A 684 -6.49 -38.44 -37.73
N GLU A 685 -6.35 -39.68 -38.20
CA GLU A 685 -7.35 -40.40 -38.99
C GLU A 685 -8.37 -41.15 -38.11
N HIS A 686 -8.10 -41.29 -36.81
CA HIS A 686 -8.97 -42.00 -35.88
C HIS A 686 -10.34 -41.30 -35.75
N PRO A 687 -11.47 -42.02 -35.68
CA PRO A 687 -12.82 -41.41 -35.63
C PRO A 687 -13.08 -40.49 -34.43
N LEU A 688 -12.39 -40.70 -33.32
CA LEU A 688 -12.47 -39.84 -32.12
C LEU A 688 -11.57 -38.61 -32.19
N TRP A 689 -10.77 -38.45 -33.26
CA TRP A 689 -9.94 -37.27 -33.43
C TRP A 689 -10.78 -36.03 -33.72
N THR A 690 -10.63 -34.99 -32.89
CA THR A 690 -11.21 -33.67 -33.12
C THR A 690 -10.12 -32.66 -33.46
N PRO A 691 -10.45 -31.55 -34.16
CA PRO A 691 -9.53 -30.42 -34.34
C PRO A 691 -9.06 -29.78 -33.02
N GLU A 692 -9.66 -30.16 -31.89
CA GLU A 692 -9.29 -29.67 -30.56
C GLU A 692 -8.09 -30.44 -29.99
N HIS A 693 -7.78 -31.65 -30.48
CA HIS A 693 -6.58 -32.38 -30.07
C HIS A 693 -5.29 -31.71 -30.56
N ILE A 694 -4.30 -31.66 -29.68
CA ILE A 694 -3.01 -31.02 -29.96
C ILE A 694 -1.97 -32.11 -30.14
N VAL A 695 -1.23 -32.07 -31.25
CA VAL A 695 -0.09 -32.95 -31.50
C VAL A 695 1.16 -32.09 -31.54
N VAL A 696 2.08 -32.33 -30.60
CA VAL A 696 3.39 -31.68 -30.51
C VAL A 696 4.43 -32.67 -31.01
N THR A 697 5.17 -32.32 -32.06
CA THR A 697 6.26 -33.16 -32.58
C THR A 697 7.60 -32.65 -32.10
N VAL A 698 8.33 -33.47 -31.32
CA VAL A 698 9.64 -33.10 -30.79
C VAL A 698 10.70 -33.18 -31.89
N THR A 699 10.80 -32.11 -32.68
CA THR A 699 11.90 -31.89 -33.63
C THR A 699 12.99 -30.99 -33.04
N ASP A 700 12.58 -29.99 -32.26
CA ASP A 700 13.41 -29.14 -31.41
C ASP A 700 12.86 -29.20 -29.97
N PRO A 701 13.63 -29.70 -28.98
CA PRO A 701 13.18 -29.80 -27.59
C PRO A 701 12.70 -28.48 -26.98
N LEU A 702 13.32 -27.35 -27.32
CA LEU A 702 12.94 -26.04 -26.77
C LEU A 702 11.64 -25.52 -27.39
N ALA A 703 11.44 -25.76 -28.69
CA ALA A 703 10.18 -25.44 -29.35
C ALA A 703 9.04 -26.30 -28.78
N ALA A 704 9.29 -27.60 -28.58
CA ALA A 704 8.32 -28.51 -27.96
C ALA A 704 7.93 -28.06 -26.54
N LEU A 705 8.88 -27.60 -25.71
CA LEU A 705 8.59 -27.01 -24.40
C LEU A 705 7.62 -25.82 -24.50
N GLY A 706 7.86 -24.92 -25.45
CA GLY A 706 6.98 -23.78 -25.71
C GLY A 706 5.58 -24.20 -26.17
N GLU A 707 5.49 -25.18 -27.07
CA GLU A 707 4.22 -25.73 -27.57
C GLU A 707 3.41 -26.42 -26.45
N LEU A 708 4.06 -27.20 -25.60
CA LEU A 708 3.41 -27.88 -24.47
C LEU A 708 2.92 -26.88 -23.41
N TRP A 709 3.72 -25.85 -23.12
CA TRP A 709 3.30 -24.76 -22.24
C TRP A 709 2.12 -23.98 -22.85
N LEU A 710 2.14 -23.72 -24.17
CA LEU A 710 1.03 -23.08 -24.88
C LEU A 710 -0.23 -23.94 -24.85
N ALA A 711 -0.08 -25.26 -24.97
CA ALA A 711 -1.16 -26.24 -24.89
C ALA A 711 -1.81 -26.34 -23.50
N GLY A 712 -1.18 -25.78 -22.46
CA GLY A 712 -1.76 -25.75 -21.11
C GLY A 712 -1.07 -26.62 -20.08
N LEU A 713 -0.03 -27.37 -20.46
CA LEU A 713 0.63 -28.31 -19.55
C LEU A 713 1.50 -27.59 -18.51
N PRO A 714 1.54 -28.10 -17.26
CA PRO A 714 2.40 -27.56 -16.22
C PRO A 714 3.85 -27.98 -16.48
N ILE A 715 4.70 -27.02 -16.87
CA ILE A 715 6.13 -27.25 -17.06
C ILE A 715 6.86 -26.93 -15.75
N ASP A 716 7.65 -27.89 -15.25
CA ASP A 716 8.65 -27.61 -14.21
C ASP A 716 9.87 -26.93 -14.85
N TRP A 717 9.82 -25.60 -14.89
CA TRP A 717 10.90 -24.80 -15.43
C TRP A 717 12.19 -24.90 -14.61
N ALA A 718 12.14 -25.25 -13.32
CA ALA A 718 13.35 -25.42 -12.52
C ALA A 718 14.19 -26.59 -13.05
N ALA A 719 13.54 -27.66 -13.49
CA ALA A 719 14.21 -28.80 -14.13
C ALA A 719 14.69 -28.50 -15.57
N ALA A 720 14.16 -27.46 -16.22
CA ALA A 720 14.56 -27.04 -17.57
C ALA A 720 15.88 -26.26 -17.58
N HIS A 721 16.25 -25.63 -16.46
CA HIS A 721 17.49 -24.87 -16.34
C HIS A 721 18.60 -25.70 -15.71
N THR A 722 19.74 -25.80 -16.42
CA THR A 722 20.95 -26.45 -15.90
C THR A 722 21.98 -25.46 -15.36
N GLU A 723 21.76 -24.17 -15.60
CA GLU A 723 22.58 -23.06 -15.15
C GLU A 723 22.01 -22.37 -13.90
N GLN A 724 22.86 -21.66 -13.16
CA GLN A 724 22.44 -20.95 -11.95
C GLN A 724 21.69 -19.65 -12.30
N VAL A 725 20.38 -19.70 -12.46
CA VAL A 725 19.52 -18.57 -12.82
C VAL A 725 19.21 -17.64 -11.64
N ARG A 726 18.85 -16.38 -11.94
CA ARG A 726 18.40 -15.37 -10.98
C ARG A 726 17.09 -14.73 -11.42
N ARG A 727 16.31 -14.22 -10.46
CA ARG A 727 15.18 -13.33 -10.76
C ARG A 727 15.72 -11.93 -11.05
N VAL A 728 15.19 -11.30 -12.09
CA VAL A 728 15.54 -9.93 -12.48
C VAL A 728 14.28 -9.07 -12.58
N ALA A 729 14.42 -7.77 -12.36
CA ALA A 729 13.34 -6.83 -12.57
C ALA A 729 12.97 -6.79 -14.07
N LEU A 730 11.71 -7.10 -14.39
CA LEU A 730 11.13 -7.01 -15.73
C LEU A 730 9.79 -6.27 -15.64
N PRO A 731 9.28 -5.70 -16.74
CA PRO A 731 8.00 -5.02 -16.76
C PRO A 731 6.88 -5.91 -16.21
N ALA A 732 6.06 -5.31 -15.34
CA ALA A 732 4.88 -5.95 -14.79
C ALA A 732 3.70 -5.92 -15.77
N TYR A 733 2.61 -6.57 -15.37
CA TYR A 733 1.38 -6.68 -16.15
C TYR A 733 0.82 -5.34 -16.67
N PRO A 734 0.50 -5.20 -17.97
CA PRO A 734 -0.10 -3.99 -18.54
C PRO A 734 -1.62 -3.99 -18.35
N PHE A 735 -2.09 -3.47 -17.20
CA PHE A 735 -3.52 -3.34 -16.89
C PHE A 735 -4.29 -2.60 -17.99
N GLN A 736 -5.40 -3.20 -18.44
CA GLN A 736 -6.29 -2.64 -19.46
C GLN A 736 -7.37 -1.79 -18.78
N ARG A 737 -6.91 -0.69 -18.19
CA ARG A 737 -7.71 0.12 -17.26
C ARG A 737 -8.90 0.80 -17.93
N GLN A 738 -10.00 0.88 -17.19
CA GLN A 738 -11.20 1.64 -17.53
C GLN A 738 -11.57 2.58 -16.36
N PRO A 739 -12.20 3.73 -16.61
CA PRO A 739 -12.61 4.65 -15.55
C PRO A 739 -13.81 4.11 -14.76
N TYR A 740 -13.69 4.07 -13.43
CA TYR A 740 -14.78 3.77 -12.49
C TYR A 740 -14.86 4.87 -11.42
N LEU A 741 -15.84 5.76 -11.59
CA LEU A 741 -16.12 6.83 -10.65
C LEU A 741 -17.62 7.09 -10.59
N LEU A 742 -18.19 7.06 -9.38
CA LEU A 742 -19.51 7.61 -9.12
C LEU A 742 -19.40 9.12 -8.91
N THR A 743 -20.30 9.89 -9.51
CA THR A 743 -20.36 11.35 -9.35
C THR A 743 -21.65 11.74 -8.65
N ALA A 744 -21.58 12.20 -7.41
CA ALA A 744 -22.72 12.84 -6.77
C ALA A 744 -23.02 14.17 -7.47
N GLU A 745 -24.23 14.35 -8.00
CA GLU A 745 -24.70 15.70 -8.34
C GLU A 745 -25.10 16.37 -7.02
N THR A 746 -24.71 17.62 -6.82
CA THR A 746 -25.17 18.40 -5.66
C THR A 746 -26.65 18.75 -5.85
N ALA A 747 -27.54 17.79 -5.59
CA ALA A 747 -28.95 18.09 -5.39
C ALA A 747 -29.14 18.66 -3.98
N ALA A 748 -29.75 19.85 -3.90
CA ALA A 748 -30.19 20.42 -2.63
C ALA A 748 -31.18 19.45 -1.96
N PRO A 749 -31.14 19.27 -0.63
CA PRO A 749 -32.02 18.33 0.05
C PRO A 749 -33.47 18.77 -0.15
N THR A 750 -34.21 18.04 -0.97
CA THR A 750 -35.68 18.08 -0.95
C THR A 750 -36.11 17.47 0.37
N ARG A 751 -36.67 18.30 1.26
CA ARG A 751 -37.30 17.83 2.49
C ARG A 751 -38.36 16.78 2.13
N PRO A 752 -38.46 15.66 2.85
CA PRO A 752 -39.59 14.77 2.69
C PRO A 752 -40.89 15.54 3.00
N SER A 753 -41.86 15.39 2.11
CA SER A 753 -43.21 15.92 2.30
C SER A 753 -43.90 15.16 3.44
N THR A 754 -44.34 15.88 4.48
CA THR A 754 -45.32 15.37 5.45
C THR A 754 -46.59 14.92 4.72
N PRO A 755 -47.16 13.75 5.04
CA PRO A 755 -48.42 13.29 4.46
C PRO A 755 -49.60 14.21 4.82
N ASP A 756 -50.53 14.37 3.88
CA ASP A 756 -51.79 15.08 4.04
C ASP A 756 -52.72 14.31 5.01
N ALA A 757 -53.37 15.00 5.92
CA ALA A 757 -54.30 14.40 6.87
C ALA A 757 -55.59 13.98 6.16
N GLY A 758 -55.74 12.68 5.86
CA GLY A 758 -56.99 12.14 5.31
C GLY A 758 -56.96 10.75 4.67
N LEU A 759 -55.89 9.96 4.81
CA LEU A 759 -55.86 8.58 4.29
C LEU A 759 -56.75 7.67 5.14
N ASP A 760 -57.49 6.76 4.50
CA ASP A 760 -58.19 5.69 5.20
C ASP A 760 -57.20 4.61 5.69
N THR A 761 -57.68 3.69 6.53
CA THR A 761 -56.84 2.65 7.16
C THR A 761 -56.12 1.80 6.10
N GLU A 762 -56.83 1.39 5.05
CA GLU A 762 -56.27 0.54 3.97
C GLU A 762 -55.18 1.29 3.19
N GLN A 763 -55.41 2.56 2.85
CA GLN A 763 -54.41 3.39 2.18
C GLN A 763 -53.17 3.64 3.04
N THR A 764 -53.36 3.81 4.35
CA THR A 764 -52.25 3.98 5.29
C THR A 764 -51.41 2.71 5.38
N VAL A 765 -52.05 1.53 5.48
CA VAL A 765 -51.36 0.24 5.51
C VAL A 765 -50.67 -0.05 4.17
N THR A 766 -51.33 0.19 3.04
CA THR A 766 -50.77 0.01 1.68
C THR A 766 -49.55 0.90 1.46
N MET A 767 -49.64 2.18 1.85
CA MET A 767 -48.55 3.14 1.74
C MET A 767 -47.34 2.70 2.58
N LEU A 768 -47.57 2.24 3.80
CA LEU A 768 -46.47 1.79 4.65
C LEU A 768 -45.87 0.47 4.15
N PHE A 769 -46.66 -0.44 3.57
CA PHE A 769 -46.13 -1.63 2.92
C PHE A 769 -45.24 -1.26 1.71
N THR A 770 -45.68 -0.35 0.85
CA THR A 770 -44.87 0.10 -0.30
C THR A 770 -43.59 0.82 0.15
N GLU A 771 -43.69 1.66 1.18
CA GLU A 771 -42.54 2.39 1.75
C GLU A 771 -41.51 1.46 2.40
N PHE A 772 -41.96 0.55 3.29
CA PHE A 772 -41.06 -0.32 4.03
C PHE A 772 -40.49 -1.48 3.20
N LEU A 773 -41.22 -1.93 2.17
CA LEU A 773 -40.74 -2.99 1.26
C LEU A 773 -40.05 -2.44 0.00
N GLY A 774 -40.06 -1.12 -0.21
CA GLY A 774 -39.47 -0.49 -1.39
C GLY A 774 -40.16 -0.86 -2.70
N LEU A 775 -41.46 -1.17 -2.65
CA LEU A 775 -42.26 -1.61 -3.79
C LEU A 775 -43.06 -0.45 -4.39
N PRO A 776 -43.21 -0.38 -5.73
CA PRO A 776 -43.95 0.70 -6.37
C PRO A 776 -45.46 0.64 -6.14
N ASP A 777 -46.00 -0.56 -5.90
CA ASP A 777 -47.39 -0.85 -5.52
C ASP A 777 -47.46 -2.24 -4.86
N VAL A 778 -48.51 -2.52 -4.09
CA VAL A 778 -48.73 -3.79 -3.38
C VAL A 778 -50.18 -4.24 -3.59
N ASP A 779 -50.40 -5.48 -4.07
CA ASP A 779 -51.75 -6.04 -4.13
C ASP A 779 -52.26 -6.25 -2.70
N PRO A 780 -53.48 -5.78 -2.35
CA PRO A 780 -53.97 -5.92 -0.98
C PRO A 780 -54.08 -7.37 -0.47
N ALA A 781 -54.06 -8.37 -1.36
CA ALA A 781 -54.05 -9.78 -1.00
C ALA A 781 -52.65 -10.37 -0.77
N ASP A 782 -51.58 -9.67 -1.16
CA ASP A 782 -50.22 -10.18 -1.06
C ASP A 782 -49.71 -10.09 0.38
N SER A 783 -49.08 -11.18 0.84
CA SER A 783 -48.47 -11.27 2.16
C SER A 783 -47.20 -10.44 2.24
N PHE A 784 -47.06 -9.64 3.29
CA PHE A 784 -45.90 -8.82 3.62
C PHE A 784 -44.58 -9.61 3.54
N PHE A 785 -44.59 -10.86 4.02
CA PHE A 785 -43.41 -11.71 4.07
C PHE A 785 -43.09 -12.33 2.69
N ASP A 786 -44.10 -12.62 1.88
CA ASP A 786 -43.91 -13.14 0.52
C ASP A 786 -43.37 -12.04 -0.41
N LEU A 787 -43.65 -10.78 -0.09
CA LEU A 787 -43.12 -9.58 -0.75
C LEU A 787 -41.70 -9.18 -0.27
N GLY A 788 -41.06 -10.01 0.55
CA GLY A 788 -39.68 -9.81 1.01
C GLY A 788 -39.52 -9.10 2.34
N GLY A 789 -40.61 -8.85 3.08
CA GLY A 789 -40.57 -8.35 4.44
C GLY A 789 -39.99 -9.38 5.41
N ASP A 790 -39.24 -8.93 6.42
CA ASP A 790 -38.71 -9.77 7.49
C ASP A 790 -39.19 -9.31 8.87
N SER A 791 -38.79 -10.03 9.93
CA SER A 791 -39.21 -9.76 11.31
C SER A 791 -38.76 -8.39 11.84
N LEU A 792 -37.65 -7.83 11.34
CA LEU A 792 -37.15 -6.53 11.76
C LEU A 792 -37.98 -5.42 11.10
N VAL A 793 -38.22 -5.53 9.78
CA VAL A 793 -39.06 -4.59 9.03
C VAL A 793 -40.50 -4.62 9.53
N ALA A 794 -41.04 -5.81 9.86
CA ALA A 794 -42.37 -5.94 10.46
C ALA A 794 -42.47 -5.25 11.83
N THR A 795 -41.39 -5.25 12.61
CA THR A 795 -41.35 -4.58 13.93
C THR A 795 -41.42 -3.06 13.76
N ASP A 796 -40.61 -2.50 12.86
CA ASP A 796 -40.58 -1.07 12.60
C ASP A 796 -41.89 -0.57 11.95
N LEU A 797 -42.48 -1.39 11.08
CA LEU A 797 -43.80 -1.15 10.48
C LEU A 797 -44.91 -1.07 11.53
N VAL A 798 -44.94 -2.00 12.49
CA VAL A 798 -45.92 -2.02 13.60
C VAL A 798 -45.78 -0.78 14.48
N ILE A 799 -44.55 -0.38 14.80
CA ILE A 799 -44.28 0.86 15.54
C ILE A 799 -44.83 2.06 14.76
N LYS A 800 -44.58 2.12 13.45
CA LYS A 800 -45.04 3.23 12.60
C LYS A 800 -46.55 3.28 12.45
N LEU A 801 -47.22 2.13 12.34
CA LEU A 801 -48.68 2.03 12.32
C LEU A 801 -49.29 2.54 13.63
N GLY A 802 -48.71 2.21 14.79
CA GLY A 802 -49.17 2.71 16.09
C GLY A 802 -48.94 4.22 16.32
N GLU A 803 -48.00 4.84 15.59
CA GLU A 803 -47.83 6.31 15.60
C GLU A 803 -48.90 7.02 14.76
N LEU A 804 -49.35 6.40 13.67
CA LEU A 804 -50.22 7.01 12.67
C LEU A 804 -51.71 6.70 12.90
N LEU A 805 -52.01 5.54 13.49
CA LEU A 805 -53.35 5.08 13.79
C LEU A 805 -53.45 4.86 15.31
N PRO A 806 -54.58 5.22 15.96
CA PRO A 806 -54.74 5.08 17.40
C PRO A 806 -55.04 3.63 17.80
N VAL A 807 -54.13 2.71 17.48
CA VAL A 807 -54.18 1.28 17.81
C VAL A 807 -52.86 0.82 18.43
N GLU A 808 -52.94 -0.07 19.41
CA GLU A 808 -51.78 -0.83 19.88
C GLU A 808 -51.75 -2.16 19.14
N LEU A 809 -50.69 -2.36 18.35
CA LEU A 809 -50.47 -3.60 17.60
C LEU A 809 -49.25 -4.32 18.16
N GLU A 810 -49.34 -5.64 18.27
CA GLU A 810 -48.21 -6.50 18.58
C GLU A 810 -47.61 -7.10 17.30
N VAL A 811 -46.29 -7.29 17.25
CA VAL A 811 -45.59 -7.87 16.08
C VAL A 811 -46.13 -9.26 15.71
N ARG A 812 -46.68 -10.02 16.66
CA ARG A 812 -47.31 -11.32 16.37
C ARG A 812 -48.53 -11.20 15.45
N GLU A 813 -49.20 -10.05 15.41
CA GLU A 813 -50.41 -9.83 14.63
C GLU A 813 -50.10 -9.64 13.15
N MET A 814 -48.90 -9.16 12.81
CA MET A 814 -48.37 -9.19 11.44
C MET A 814 -48.27 -10.60 10.88
N TYR A 815 -48.05 -11.62 11.71
CA TYR A 815 -48.01 -13.01 11.27
C TYR A 815 -49.40 -13.65 11.14
N LEU A 816 -50.40 -13.10 11.84
CA LEU A 816 -51.78 -13.58 11.78
C LEU A 816 -52.57 -12.93 10.63
N ALA A 817 -52.20 -11.70 10.29
CA ALA A 817 -52.80 -10.89 9.24
C ALA A 817 -51.69 -10.30 8.33
N PRO A 818 -51.01 -11.14 7.53
CA PRO A 818 -49.79 -10.73 6.82
C PRO A 818 -50.05 -9.88 5.58
N SER A 819 -51.25 -9.86 5.01
CA SER A 819 -51.58 -9.00 3.87
C SER A 819 -52.14 -7.65 4.29
N VAL A 820 -52.04 -6.65 3.40
CA VAL A 820 -52.63 -5.31 3.60
C VAL A 820 -54.12 -5.42 3.96
N ARG A 821 -54.87 -6.26 3.25
CA ARG A 821 -56.32 -6.43 3.47
C ARG A 821 -56.62 -7.04 4.84
N GLU A 822 -55.87 -8.07 5.23
CA GLU A 822 -56.07 -8.74 6.52
C GLU A 822 -55.65 -7.83 7.67
N LEU A 823 -54.53 -7.13 7.54
CA LEU A 823 -54.02 -6.23 8.57
C LEU A 823 -54.94 -5.02 8.75
N THR A 824 -55.46 -4.48 7.65
CA THR A 824 -56.48 -3.42 7.68
C THR A 824 -57.72 -3.87 8.44
N ALA A 825 -58.25 -5.07 8.14
CA ALA A 825 -59.43 -5.60 8.82
C ALA A 825 -59.18 -5.79 10.33
N LEU A 826 -57.98 -6.27 10.71
CA LEU A 826 -57.58 -6.44 12.10
C LEU A 826 -57.47 -5.10 12.83
N ILE A 827 -56.89 -4.08 12.19
CA ILE A 827 -56.79 -2.72 12.73
C ILE A 827 -58.18 -2.10 12.91
N GLU A 828 -59.07 -2.25 11.93
CA GLU A 828 -60.44 -1.74 12.01
C GLU A 828 -61.30 -2.45 13.07
N GLU A 829 -60.99 -3.71 13.37
CA GLU A 829 -61.58 -4.45 14.49
C GLU A 829 -61.10 -3.87 15.84
N HIS A 830 -59.78 -3.65 15.99
CA HIS A 830 -59.21 -3.01 17.18
C HIS A 830 -59.74 -1.59 17.42
N LEU A 831 -59.92 -0.81 16.35
CA LEU A 831 -60.52 0.53 16.43
C LEU A 831 -61.99 0.48 16.86
N ARG A 832 -62.76 -0.52 16.40
CA ARG A 832 -64.17 -0.71 16.81
C ARG A 832 -64.29 -1.16 18.27
N ASP A 833 -63.44 -2.08 18.70
CA ASP A 833 -63.45 -2.59 20.07
C ASP A 833 -63.05 -1.50 21.07
N SER A 834 -62.06 -0.68 20.71
CA SER A 834 -61.64 0.50 21.49
C SER A 834 -62.74 1.56 21.58
N ALA A 835 -63.53 1.77 20.52
CA ALA A 835 -64.67 2.69 20.52
C ALA A 835 -65.91 2.15 21.26
N SER A 836 -66.01 0.84 21.47
CA SER A 836 -67.09 0.20 22.25
C SER A 836 -66.80 0.13 23.75
N ALA A 837 -65.53 0.26 24.14
CA ALA A 837 -65.04 0.27 25.52
C ALA A 837 -64.89 1.69 26.12
N SER A 838 -65.02 2.73 25.29
CA SER A 838 -65.09 4.16 25.64
C SER A 838 -66.52 4.67 25.69
#